data_AF-A0A5D2BP31-F1
#
_entry.id   AF-A0A5D2BP31-F1
#
_cell.length_a   1.000
_cell.length_b   1.000
_cell.length_c   1.000
_cell.angle_alpha   90.00
_cell.angle_beta   90.00
_cell.angle_gamma   90.00
#
_symmetry.space_group_name_H-M   'P 1'
#
loop_
_entity.id
_entity.type
_entity.pdbx_description
1 polymer ?
#
loop_
_entity_poly.entity_id
_entity_poly.type
_entity_poly.pdbx_seq_one_letter_code
_entity_poly.pdbx_strand_id
1 'polypeptide(L)'
;MSKNILVTGGAGYIGSHTVLQLLLGGYKVVVADNLDNSSAVAIKRVEELAGQFGRNLSFRQVDLRDRSVIQKLFAETKFDAVIHFAGLKAVGESVEKPLLYYDNNVIGTITLLEVMAAHGCKNLVFSSSATVYGWPKEVPCTEESPLSAVNPYGRTKLFIEEICRDVHHSDPEWKIILLRYFNPVGAHPSGHIGEDPRGIPNNLMPFVQQVAVGRRPALTVFGNDYATKDGTGVRDYIHVVDLADGHIAALRKLSDPKIGCEVYNLGTGKGTSVLEMVAAFERASEKKIPLVMAGRRAGDAEIVYASTKKAERELNWRARYGIEEMCRDQWNWASKNPYGYGSPESNGVMNSDLADLNPTLVIVAGTHLKKEKEKMDNLISLVNKIQRACTALGDHGEASALPTLWDSLPAIAVVGGQSSGKSSVLESVVGKDFLPRGSGIVTRRPLVLQLHKSDEGTREYAEFLHLPRKRITDFAAVRKEIQDETDRETGRTKQISSVPIHLSIFSPNVVNLTLVDLPGLTKVAVEGQPESIVQDIENMVRSYIEKPNCIILAISPANQDLATSDAIKISREVDPTGERTLGVLTKIDLMDKGTDAVDILEGKSYRLKFPWVGVVNRSQADINKNVDMIAARRREREYFASTPEYRHLAHRMGSEHLAKMLSKHLETVIKSRIPGIQSLINKTIVELETELSRLGRPIAADAGGKLYSIMEICRLFDQNFREHLDGVRSGGDKVYNVFDNQLPAALKRLQFDRQLSMENIKKLITEADGYQPHLIAPEQGYRRLIESTLVTIRGPAEAAVDAVHSILKDLVHKAISETPELKQYPGLRVEVGNAAIESLDRMRDQSKKAALQLVDMECCYLTVEFFRKLPQDVEKGGNPTQSIFDRYHETYLRRIGTTVLSYVNMVCATLRHSIPKSIVYCQVREAKRSLLDLFYTELGKLEQKRLSALLNEDPAVMERRSALAKRLELYRSAQAEIDTVAWSK
;
A
#
# COMPACT_ATOMS: atom_id res chain seq x y z
N MET A 1 48.37 -11.76 -13.96
CA MET A 1 47.12 -12.09 -14.67
C MET A 1 46.05 -11.09 -14.26
N SER A 2 45.18 -10.66 -15.17
CA SER A 2 44.03 -9.80 -14.82
C SER A 2 43.04 -10.61 -13.97
N LYS A 3 42.60 -10.05 -12.84
CA LYS A 3 41.66 -10.71 -11.92
C LYS A 3 40.25 -10.76 -12.52
N ASN A 4 39.55 -11.87 -12.33
CA ASN A 4 38.17 -12.09 -12.75
C ASN A 4 37.21 -11.70 -11.61
N ILE A 5 36.34 -10.73 -11.86
CA ILE A 5 35.39 -10.20 -10.89
C ILE A 5 33.97 -10.50 -11.37
N LEU A 6 33.18 -11.15 -10.51
CA LEU A 6 31.74 -11.28 -10.72
C LEU A 6 31.05 -10.05 -10.15
N VAL A 7 30.24 -9.37 -10.96
CA VAL A 7 29.40 -8.26 -10.51
C VAL A 7 27.94 -8.65 -10.67
N THR A 8 27.28 -8.98 -9.56
CA THR A 8 25.84 -9.24 -9.59
C THR A 8 25.08 -7.92 -9.57
N GLY A 9 23.97 -7.78 -10.29
CA GLY A 9 23.24 -6.51 -10.39
C GLY A 9 23.99 -5.46 -11.22
N GLY A 10 24.93 -5.89 -12.06
CA GLY A 10 25.84 -5.03 -12.79
C GLY A 10 25.18 -4.21 -13.91
N ALA A 11 23.95 -4.54 -14.32
CA ALA A 11 23.19 -3.73 -15.27
C ALA A 11 22.40 -2.60 -14.57
N GLY A 12 22.33 -2.62 -13.24
CA GLY A 12 21.69 -1.58 -12.44
C GLY A 12 22.49 -0.27 -12.38
N TYR A 13 21.91 0.74 -11.72
CA TYR A 13 22.48 2.08 -11.65
C TYR A 13 23.93 2.11 -11.09
N ILE A 14 24.15 1.69 -9.84
CA ILE A 14 25.50 1.68 -9.24
C ILE A 14 26.38 0.61 -9.89
N GLY A 15 25.78 -0.54 -10.24
CA GLY A 15 26.46 -1.67 -10.86
C GLY A 15 27.15 -1.29 -12.16
N SER A 16 26.44 -0.66 -13.10
CA SER A 16 26.98 -0.26 -14.42
C SER A 16 28.16 0.70 -14.32
N HIS A 17 28.10 1.68 -13.40
CA HIS A 17 29.20 2.59 -13.14
C HIS A 17 30.41 1.87 -12.55
N THR A 18 30.19 0.91 -11.64
CA THR A 18 31.25 0.10 -11.05
C THR A 18 31.89 -0.84 -12.07
N VAL A 19 31.10 -1.46 -12.95
CA VAL A 19 31.59 -2.30 -14.05
C VAL A 19 32.49 -1.48 -14.98
N LEU A 20 32.10 -0.27 -15.35
CA LEU A 20 32.94 0.61 -16.17
C LEU A 20 34.28 0.91 -15.47
N GLN A 21 34.28 1.28 -14.19
CA GLN A 21 35.52 1.53 -13.43
C GLN A 21 36.41 0.29 -13.31
N LEU A 22 35.83 -0.91 -13.16
CA LEU A 22 36.57 -2.17 -13.18
C LEU A 22 37.25 -2.41 -14.54
N LEU A 23 36.53 -2.22 -15.65
CA LEU A 23 37.09 -2.43 -16.98
C LEU A 23 38.24 -1.45 -17.28
N LEU A 24 38.05 -0.17 -16.94
CA LEU A 24 39.10 0.85 -17.05
C LEU A 24 40.30 0.56 -16.11
N GLY A 25 40.05 -0.09 -14.98
CA GLY A 25 41.08 -0.63 -14.07
C GLY A 25 41.78 -1.90 -14.57
N GLY A 26 41.43 -2.41 -15.76
CA GLY A 26 42.05 -3.57 -16.39
C GLY A 26 41.56 -4.93 -15.88
N TYR A 27 40.46 -4.97 -15.11
CA TYR A 27 39.85 -6.21 -14.63
C TYR A 27 39.07 -6.93 -15.74
N LYS A 28 38.89 -8.24 -15.58
CA LYS A 28 37.92 -9.03 -16.34
C LYS A 28 36.63 -9.10 -15.54
N VAL A 29 35.51 -8.74 -16.16
CA VAL A 29 34.24 -8.58 -15.45
C VAL A 29 33.19 -9.48 -16.07
N VAL A 30 32.55 -10.30 -15.24
CA VAL A 30 31.35 -11.04 -15.60
C VAL A 30 30.19 -10.39 -14.87
N VAL A 31 29.17 -9.94 -15.59
CA VAL A 31 27.94 -9.39 -15.01
C VAL A 31 26.87 -10.46 -14.95
N ALA A 32 26.29 -10.65 -13.76
CA ALA A 32 25.12 -11.49 -13.53
C ALA A 32 23.92 -10.61 -13.13
N ASP A 33 22.89 -10.56 -13.97
CA ASP A 33 21.71 -9.70 -13.72
C ASP A 33 20.47 -10.31 -14.38
N ASN A 34 19.32 -10.28 -13.73
CA ASN A 34 18.09 -10.86 -14.28
C ASN A 34 17.30 -9.87 -15.15
N LEU A 35 17.71 -8.59 -15.18
CA LEU A 35 17.00 -7.52 -15.88
C LEU A 35 15.58 -7.30 -15.36
N ASP A 36 15.35 -7.42 -14.05
CA ASP A 36 14.03 -7.15 -13.44
C ASP A 36 13.82 -5.68 -13.06
N ASN A 37 14.88 -4.95 -12.71
CA ASN A 37 14.84 -3.49 -12.52
C ASN A 37 16.10 -2.79 -13.04
N SER A 38 16.63 -3.29 -14.15
CA SER A 38 17.84 -2.81 -14.84
C SER A 38 17.64 -2.88 -16.37
N SER A 39 18.64 -2.49 -17.16
CA SER A 39 18.56 -2.50 -18.63
C SER A 39 19.82 -3.07 -19.28
N ALA A 40 19.65 -3.97 -20.25
CA ALA A 40 20.74 -4.48 -21.07
C ALA A 40 21.45 -3.38 -21.88
N VAL A 41 20.75 -2.28 -22.18
CA VAL A 41 21.33 -1.12 -22.87
C VAL A 41 22.46 -0.50 -22.04
N ALA A 42 22.34 -0.50 -20.71
CA ALA A 42 23.39 0.01 -19.83
C ALA A 42 24.69 -0.78 -20.02
N ILE A 43 24.61 -2.11 -20.12
CA ILE A 43 25.77 -2.98 -20.35
C ILE A 43 26.42 -2.72 -21.70
N LYS A 44 25.61 -2.61 -22.77
CA LYS A 44 26.13 -2.27 -24.10
C LYS A 44 26.86 -0.93 -24.09
N ARG A 45 26.30 0.09 -23.45
CA ARG A 45 26.94 1.42 -23.35
C ARG A 45 28.18 1.40 -22.47
N VAL A 46 28.24 0.56 -21.43
CA VAL A 46 29.45 0.34 -20.64
C VAL A 46 30.55 -0.29 -21.49
N GLU A 47 30.24 -1.28 -22.33
CA GLU A 47 31.19 -1.88 -23.27
C GLU A 47 31.77 -0.85 -24.23
N GLU A 48 30.91 0.00 -24.81
CA GLU A 48 31.31 1.12 -25.69
C GLU A 48 32.21 2.13 -24.95
N LEU A 49 31.82 2.55 -23.75
CA LEU A 49 32.57 3.51 -22.93
C LEU A 49 33.93 2.96 -22.47
N ALA A 50 34.05 1.64 -22.29
CA ALA A 50 35.30 0.98 -21.91
C ALA A 50 36.30 0.87 -23.08
N GLY A 51 35.87 1.12 -24.32
CA GLY A 51 36.71 1.07 -25.52
C GLY A 51 37.42 -0.27 -25.66
N GLN A 52 38.76 -0.26 -25.78
CA GLN A 52 39.56 -1.48 -25.91
C GLN A 52 39.43 -2.45 -24.72
N PHE A 53 38.99 -1.97 -23.56
CA PHE A 53 38.76 -2.79 -22.37
C PHE A 53 37.37 -3.46 -22.38
N GLY A 54 36.47 -3.07 -23.27
CA GLY A 54 35.13 -3.68 -23.42
C GLY A 54 35.19 -5.19 -23.67
N ARG A 55 36.21 -5.69 -24.36
CA ARG A 55 36.44 -7.14 -24.57
C ARG A 55 36.61 -7.96 -23.30
N ASN A 56 36.88 -7.31 -22.16
CA ASN A 56 36.99 -7.95 -20.86
C ASN A 56 35.64 -8.08 -20.14
N LEU A 57 34.57 -7.55 -20.72
CA LEU A 57 33.21 -7.64 -20.20
C LEU A 57 32.50 -8.87 -20.78
N SER A 58 31.79 -9.58 -19.92
CA SER A 58 30.82 -10.58 -20.34
C SER A 58 29.54 -10.42 -19.54
N PHE A 59 28.40 -10.70 -20.16
CA PHE A 59 27.08 -10.57 -19.56
C PHE A 59 26.37 -11.91 -19.55
N ARG A 60 25.78 -12.26 -18.40
CA ARG A 60 24.97 -13.45 -18.19
C ARG A 60 23.64 -13.01 -17.57
N GLN A 61 22.55 -13.19 -18.32
CA GLN A 61 21.22 -12.92 -17.81
C GLN A 61 20.78 -14.09 -16.92
N VAL A 62 20.86 -13.91 -15.59
CA VAL A 62 20.66 -14.98 -14.62
C VAL A 62 19.97 -14.44 -13.37
N ASP A 63 19.16 -15.28 -12.73
CA ASP A 63 18.57 -15.01 -11.42
C ASP A 63 19.42 -15.67 -10.33
N LEU A 64 19.80 -14.92 -9.29
CA LEU A 64 20.63 -15.46 -8.20
C LEU A 64 19.92 -16.54 -7.38
N ARG A 65 18.59 -16.60 -7.42
CA ARG A 65 17.80 -17.62 -6.73
C ARG A 65 17.88 -18.98 -7.45
N ASP A 66 18.27 -19.01 -8.72
CA ASP A 66 18.52 -20.26 -9.43
C ASP A 66 19.94 -20.78 -9.16
N ARG A 67 20.05 -21.57 -8.09
CA ARG A 67 21.32 -22.17 -7.66
C ARG A 67 22.03 -22.93 -8.78
N SER A 68 21.29 -23.62 -9.64
CA SER A 68 21.88 -24.46 -10.70
C SER A 68 22.58 -23.61 -11.75
N VAL A 69 21.99 -22.48 -12.11
CA VAL A 69 22.55 -21.53 -13.08
C VAL A 69 23.77 -20.82 -12.50
N ILE A 70 23.73 -20.43 -11.23
CA ILE A 70 24.88 -19.80 -10.57
C ILE A 70 26.04 -20.81 -10.39
N GLN A 71 25.75 -22.07 -10.05
CA GLN A 71 26.78 -23.11 -10.02
C GLN A 71 27.45 -23.29 -11.37
N LYS A 72 26.67 -23.32 -12.46
CA LYS A 72 27.23 -23.41 -13.82
C LYS A 72 28.14 -22.22 -14.13
N LEU A 73 27.75 -21.02 -13.73
CA LEU A 73 28.55 -19.81 -13.93
C LEU A 73 29.92 -19.89 -13.25
N PHE A 74 29.96 -20.34 -12.00
CA PHE A 74 31.22 -20.53 -11.25
C PHE A 74 32.05 -21.72 -11.76
N ALA A 75 31.42 -22.73 -12.35
CA ALA A 75 32.12 -23.84 -13.00
C ALA A 75 32.80 -23.41 -14.31
N GLU A 76 32.19 -22.49 -15.07
CA GLU A 76 32.74 -21.98 -16.33
C GLU A 76 33.89 -20.97 -16.12
N THR A 77 33.88 -20.22 -15.01
CA THR A 77 34.86 -19.15 -14.74
C THR A 77 35.29 -19.16 -13.28
N LYS A 78 36.62 -19.23 -13.05
CA LYS A 78 37.18 -19.01 -11.71
C LYS A 78 37.18 -17.52 -11.37
N PHE A 79 36.46 -17.15 -10.31
CA PHE A 79 36.37 -15.78 -9.81
C PHE A 79 37.31 -15.50 -8.64
N ASP A 80 38.01 -14.36 -8.69
CA ASP A 80 38.89 -13.91 -7.62
C ASP A 80 38.12 -13.20 -6.50
N ALA A 81 37.02 -12.52 -6.85
CA ALA A 81 36.12 -11.85 -5.91
C ALA A 81 34.75 -11.56 -6.54
N VAL A 82 33.77 -11.26 -5.69
CA VAL A 82 32.42 -10.87 -6.08
C VAL A 82 32.10 -9.47 -5.54
N ILE A 83 31.47 -8.63 -6.36
CA ILE A 83 30.82 -7.39 -5.92
C ILE A 83 29.31 -7.57 -6.06
N HIS A 84 28.61 -7.51 -4.93
CA HIS A 84 27.20 -7.88 -4.85
C HIS A 84 26.25 -6.67 -4.78
N PHE A 85 25.65 -6.30 -5.92
CA PHE A 85 24.61 -5.26 -6.03
C PHE A 85 23.19 -5.80 -6.22
N ALA A 86 23.01 -7.09 -6.49
CA ALA A 86 21.73 -7.69 -6.86
C ALA A 86 20.74 -7.77 -5.68
N GLY A 87 20.21 -6.61 -5.30
CA GLY A 87 19.14 -6.47 -4.33
C GLY A 87 18.18 -5.35 -4.74
N LEU A 88 16.88 -5.61 -4.57
CA LEU A 88 15.84 -4.59 -4.71
C LEU A 88 16.07 -3.49 -3.68
N LYS A 89 15.77 -2.24 -4.05
CA LYS A 89 16.20 -1.04 -3.31
C LYS A 89 15.11 -0.02 -2.98
N ALA A 90 13.87 -0.20 -3.42
CA ALA A 90 12.82 0.80 -3.24
C ALA A 90 12.16 0.64 -1.85
N VAL A 91 12.38 1.62 -0.97
CA VAL A 91 11.85 1.57 0.42
C VAL A 91 10.33 1.44 0.45
N GLY A 92 9.59 2.26 -0.32
CA GLY A 92 8.12 2.21 -0.36
C GLY A 92 7.59 0.86 -0.82
N GLU A 93 8.12 0.33 -1.93
CA GLU A 93 7.75 -1.00 -2.43
C GLU A 93 8.09 -2.11 -1.43
N SER A 94 9.21 -1.99 -0.71
CA SER A 94 9.57 -2.99 0.30
C SER A 94 8.56 -3.08 1.45
N VAL A 95 7.89 -1.98 1.78
CA VAL A 95 6.82 -1.96 2.79
C VAL A 95 5.55 -2.58 2.23
N GLU A 96 5.22 -2.34 0.97
CA GLU A 96 4.06 -2.91 0.28
C GLU A 96 4.23 -4.41 -0.03
N LYS A 97 5.45 -4.84 -0.37
CA LYS A 97 5.80 -6.20 -0.84
C LYS A 97 7.01 -6.76 -0.06
N PRO A 98 6.93 -6.94 1.26
CA PRO A 98 8.10 -7.31 2.07
C PRO A 98 8.67 -8.69 1.73
N LEU A 99 7.83 -9.68 1.41
CA LEU A 99 8.27 -11.03 1.06
C LEU A 99 9.12 -11.06 -0.22
N LEU A 100 8.81 -10.22 -1.21
CA LEU A 100 9.61 -10.08 -2.43
C LEU A 100 11.04 -9.63 -2.12
N TYR A 101 11.20 -8.72 -1.16
CA TYR A 101 12.52 -8.22 -0.77
C TYR A 101 13.32 -9.27 0.02
N TYR A 102 12.68 -10.01 0.92
CA TYR A 102 13.37 -11.10 1.64
C TYR A 102 13.79 -12.21 0.69
N ASP A 103 12.92 -12.63 -0.23
CA ASP A 103 13.23 -13.64 -1.23
C ASP A 103 14.37 -13.21 -2.16
N ASN A 104 14.27 -12.03 -2.77
CA ASN A 104 15.31 -11.56 -3.68
C ASN A 104 16.64 -11.25 -2.95
N ASN A 105 16.59 -10.44 -1.89
CA ASN A 105 17.81 -9.91 -1.27
C ASN A 105 18.45 -10.95 -0.35
N VAL A 106 17.69 -11.61 0.52
CA VAL A 106 18.25 -12.52 1.54
C VAL A 106 18.51 -13.89 0.93
N ILE A 107 17.49 -14.53 0.32
CA ILE A 107 17.66 -15.88 -0.25
C ILE A 107 18.62 -15.87 -1.44
N GLY A 108 18.55 -14.83 -2.29
CA GLY A 108 19.52 -14.63 -3.37
C GLY A 108 20.96 -14.49 -2.86
N THR A 109 21.19 -13.76 -1.76
CA THR A 109 22.53 -13.65 -1.16
C THR A 109 23.00 -14.97 -0.56
N ILE A 110 22.15 -15.70 0.15
CA ILE A 110 22.48 -17.02 0.73
C ILE A 110 22.92 -17.97 -0.40
N THR A 111 22.14 -18.03 -1.48
CA THR A 111 22.46 -18.88 -2.64
C THR A 111 23.82 -18.51 -3.25
N LEU A 112 24.11 -17.20 -3.39
CA LEU A 112 25.39 -16.72 -3.88
C LEU A 112 26.55 -17.13 -2.97
N LEU A 113 26.43 -16.91 -1.64
CA LEU A 113 27.46 -17.27 -0.67
C LEU A 113 27.74 -18.78 -0.65
N GLU A 114 26.71 -19.62 -0.72
CA GLU A 114 26.87 -21.08 -0.78
C GLU A 114 27.63 -21.52 -2.03
N VAL A 115 27.32 -20.95 -3.21
CA VAL A 115 28.01 -21.30 -4.46
C VAL A 115 29.44 -20.77 -4.49
N MET A 116 29.65 -19.55 -3.97
CA MET A 116 30.97 -18.96 -3.76
C MET A 116 31.86 -19.87 -2.89
N ALA A 117 31.34 -20.34 -1.76
CA ALA A 117 32.02 -21.27 -0.87
C ALA A 117 32.42 -22.56 -1.61
N ALA A 118 31.46 -23.17 -2.33
CA ALA A 118 31.66 -24.43 -3.04
C ALA A 118 32.73 -24.37 -4.14
N HIS A 119 33.04 -23.18 -4.66
CA HIS A 119 34.05 -22.96 -5.70
C HIS A 119 35.31 -22.24 -5.18
N GLY A 120 35.45 -22.07 -3.86
CA GLY A 120 36.61 -21.46 -3.24
C GLY A 120 36.77 -19.95 -3.50
N CYS A 121 35.69 -19.24 -3.85
CA CYS A 121 35.70 -17.79 -3.97
C CYS A 121 35.21 -17.16 -2.66
N LYS A 122 36.13 -16.74 -1.79
CA LYS A 122 35.81 -16.24 -0.43
C LYS A 122 36.02 -14.73 -0.24
N ASN A 123 36.08 -13.98 -1.34
CA ASN A 123 36.28 -12.53 -1.34
C ASN A 123 35.00 -11.82 -1.80
N LEU A 124 34.40 -11.00 -0.93
CA LEU A 124 33.13 -10.32 -1.20
C LEU A 124 33.21 -8.83 -0.87
N VAL A 125 32.74 -7.99 -1.80
CA VAL A 125 32.33 -6.61 -1.49
C VAL A 125 30.80 -6.55 -1.56
N PHE A 126 30.16 -6.31 -0.42
CA PHE A 126 28.71 -6.22 -0.33
C PHE A 126 28.24 -4.76 -0.30
N SER A 127 27.24 -4.50 -1.14
CA SER A 127 26.60 -3.21 -1.27
C SER A 127 25.52 -3.03 -0.20
N SER A 128 25.89 -2.57 0.99
CA SER A 128 24.96 -2.21 2.07
C SER A 128 24.44 -0.77 1.89
N SER A 129 23.78 -0.19 2.91
CA SER A 129 23.16 1.13 2.81
C SER A 129 23.05 1.82 4.16
N ALA A 130 23.09 3.16 4.17
CA ALA A 130 22.83 3.96 5.37
C ALA A 130 21.47 3.68 6.04
N THR A 131 20.51 3.05 5.35
CA THR A 131 19.22 2.65 5.94
C THR A 131 19.34 1.68 7.13
N VAL A 132 20.49 1.01 7.27
CA VAL A 132 20.76 0.13 8.42
C VAL A 132 20.85 0.90 9.74
N TYR A 133 21.18 2.19 9.70
CA TYR A 133 21.29 3.05 10.89
C TYR A 133 19.92 3.46 11.46
N GLY A 134 18.83 3.39 10.67
CA GLY A 134 17.51 3.80 11.12
C GLY A 134 17.45 5.29 11.49
N TRP A 135 17.11 5.59 12.75
CA TRP A 135 17.16 6.94 13.32
C TRP A 135 18.39 7.11 14.23
N PRO A 136 19.54 7.52 13.66
CA PRO A 136 20.73 7.73 14.47
C PRO A 136 20.53 8.89 15.45
N LYS A 137 20.95 8.69 16.71
CA LYS A 137 20.90 9.74 17.74
C LYS A 137 21.96 10.82 17.53
N GLU A 138 23.07 10.44 16.89
CA GLU A 138 24.22 11.31 16.65
C GLU A 138 24.58 11.27 15.17
N VAL A 139 24.91 12.45 14.63
CA VAL A 139 25.42 12.65 13.28
C VAL A 139 26.69 13.52 13.36
N PRO A 140 27.76 13.22 12.60
CA PRO A 140 27.85 12.20 11.54
C PRO A 140 27.84 10.75 12.05
N CYS A 141 27.18 9.86 11.30
CA CYS A 141 27.14 8.43 11.61
C CYS A 141 28.51 7.78 11.39
N THR A 142 29.01 7.08 12.39
CA THR A 142 30.23 6.26 12.28
C THR A 142 29.87 4.80 12.05
N GLU A 143 30.82 3.97 11.68
CA GLU A 143 30.60 2.53 11.49
C GLU A 143 30.17 1.81 12.78
N GLU A 144 30.49 2.39 13.94
CA GLU A 144 30.11 1.93 15.29
C GLU A 144 28.74 2.45 15.75
N SER A 145 28.10 3.33 14.97
CA SER A 145 26.78 3.84 15.33
C SER A 145 25.75 2.70 15.40
N PRO A 146 24.80 2.74 16.36
CA PRO A 146 23.80 1.68 16.51
C PRO A 146 23.01 1.42 15.23
N LEU A 147 22.72 0.14 14.96
CA LEU A 147 21.95 -0.31 13.81
C LEU A 147 20.49 -0.53 14.22
N SER A 148 19.56 0.03 13.46
CA SER A 148 18.14 0.01 13.81
C SER A 148 17.23 0.12 12.58
N ALA A 149 17.44 -0.73 11.57
CA ALA A 149 16.68 -0.65 10.32
C ALA A 149 15.15 -0.69 10.53
N VAL A 150 14.45 0.30 9.97
CA VAL A 150 13.02 0.55 10.26
C VAL A 150 12.05 0.18 9.14
N ASN A 151 12.58 -0.21 7.98
CA ASN A 151 11.79 -0.69 6.84
C ASN A 151 12.33 -2.04 6.34
N PRO A 152 11.52 -2.84 5.60
CA PRO A 152 11.93 -4.17 5.13
C PRO A 152 13.19 -4.16 4.28
N TYR A 153 13.36 -3.21 3.35
CA TYR A 153 14.60 -3.06 2.58
C TYR A 153 15.84 -2.92 3.49
N GLY A 154 15.81 -1.98 4.44
CA GLY A 154 16.90 -1.78 5.39
C GLY A 154 17.17 -3.01 6.26
N ARG A 155 16.12 -3.73 6.67
CA ARG A 155 16.25 -4.99 7.42
C ARG A 155 16.92 -6.07 6.59
N THR A 156 16.60 -6.20 5.30
CA THR A 156 17.29 -7.16 4.43
C THR A 156 18.79 -6.87 4.35
N LYS A 157 19.19 -5.60 4.24
CA LYS A 157 20.62 -5.22 4.25
C LYS A 157 21.28 -5.53 5.58
N LEU A 158 20.62 -5.22 6.70
CA LEU A 158 21.14 -5.51 8.03
C LEU A 158 21.30 -7.03 8.28
N PHE A 159 20.31 -7.84 7.91
CA PHE A 159 20.39 -9.30 8.01
C PHE A 159 21.51 -9.87 7.14
N ILE A 160 21.72 -9.33 5.93
CA ILE A 160 22.84 -9.77 5.09
C ILE A 160 24.18 -9.41 5.72
N GLU A 161 24.31 -8.23 6.34
CA GLU A 161 25.53 -7.89 7.10
C GLU A 161 25.77 -8.86 8.26
N GLU A 162 24.72 -9.25 9.00
CA GLU A 162 24.82 -10.27 10.07
C GLU A 162 25.23 -11.63 9.51
N ILE A 163 24.59 -12.11 8.44
CA ILE A 163 24.98 -13.34 7.74
C ILE A 163 26.45 -13.29 7.32
N CYS A 164 26.93 -12.17 6.78
CA CYS A 164 28.33 -12.03 6.38
C CYS A 164 29.29 -12.11 7.57
N ARG A 165 28.94 -11.47 8.70
CA ARG A 165 29.73 -11.56 9.94
C ARG A 165 29.77 -12.99 10.46
N ASP A 166 28.64 -13.69 10.45
CA ASP A 166 28.54 -15.08 10.90
C ASP A 166 29.34 -16.02 9.99
N VAL A 167 29.27 -15.84 8.67
CA VAL A 167 30.07 -16.60 7.70
C VAL A 167 31.56 -16.42 7.96
N HIS A 168 32.03 -15.17 8.11
CA HIS A 168 33.44 -14.91 8.44
C HIS A 168 33.83 -15.46 9.81
N HIS A 169 32.96 -15.35 10.82
CA HIS A 169 33.22 -15.90 12.14
C HIS A 169 33.36 -17.43 12.12
N SER A 170 32.54 -18.11 11.32
CA SER A 170 32.60 -19.57 11.14
C SER A 170 33.79 -20.03 10.30
N ASP A 171 34.24 -19.20 9.35
CA ASP A 171 35.32 -19.50 8.41
C ASP A 171 36.16 -18.23 8.15
N PRO A 172 37.26 -18.05 8.90
CA PRO A 172 38.10 -16.85 8.81
C PRO A 172 38.80 -16.63 7.46
N GLU A 173 38.76 -17.61 6.54
CA GLU A 173 39.28 -17.42 5.17
C GLU A 173 38.42 -16.45 4.36
N TRP A 174 37.17 -16.22 4.77
CA TRP A 174 36.31 -15.22 4.15
C TRP A 174 36.81 -13.80 4.42
N LYS A 175 36.97 -13.04 3.34
CA LYS A 175 37.26 -11.60 3.39
C LYS A 175 36.07 -10.86 2.82
N ILE A 176 35.41 -10.10 3.67
CA ILE A 176 34.15 -9.43 3.35
C ILE A 176 34.27 -7.96 3.69
N ILE A 177 33.93 -7.09 2.74
CA ILE A 177 33.80 -5.65 2.99
C ILE A 177 32.34 -5.25 2.79
N LEU A 178 31.75 -4.67 3.83
CA LEU A 178 30.39 -4.16 3.86
C LEU A 178 30.42 -2.65 3.65
N LEU A 179 29.92 -2.17 2.51
CA LEU A 179 29.91 -0.75 2.16
C LEU A 179 28.56 -0.11 2.49
N ARG A 180 28.51 0.75 3.50
CA ARG A 180 27.31 1.50 3.89
C ARG A 180 27.37 2.90 3.27
N TYR A 181 26.74 3.06 2.11
CA TYR A 181 26.77 4.36 1.42
C TYR A 181 25.48 5.17 1.59
N PHE A 182 25.63 6.49 1.44
CA PHE A 182 24.60 7.49 1.72
C PHE A 182 24.12 8.15 0.42
N ASN A 183 22.84 7.91 0.07
CA ASN A 183 22.10 8.45 -1.08
C ASN A 183 22.91 8.72 -2.36
N PRO A 184 23.19 7.68 -3.17
CA PRO A 184 23.89 7.82 -4.44
C PRO A 184 23.07 8.65 -5.45
N VAL A 185 23.73 9.61 -6.11
CA VAL A 185 23.15 10.55 -7.09
C VAL A 185 24.14 10.83 -8.23
N GLY A 186 23.70 11.53 -9.27
CA GLY A 186 24.53 11.89 -10.43
C GLY A 186 24.40 10.89 -11.58
N ALA A 187 25.32 10.99 -12.53
CA ALA A 187 25.43 10.04 -13.62
C ALA A 187 26.87 10.02 -14.13
N HIS A 188 27.18 9.17 -15.11
CA HIS A 188 28.49 9.24 -15.75
C HIS A 188 28.63 10.55 -16.54
N PRO A 189 29.76 11.28 -16.47
CA PRO A 189 29.94 12.58 -17.14
C PRO A 189 29.65 12.58 -18.65
N SER A 190 29.74 11.43 -19.32
CA SER A 190 29.33 11.28 -20.73
C SER A 190 27.83 11.57 -21.00
N GLY A 191 26.96 11.34 -20.00
CA GLY A 191 25.52 11.25 -20.16
C GLY A 191 25.03 9.99 -20.89
N HIS A 192 25.84 8.92 -20.99
CA HIS A 192 25.47 7.66 -21.66
C HIS A 192 24.97 6.58 -20.70
N ILE A 193 25.33 6.64 -19.41
CA ILE A 193 24.78 5.76 -18.37
C ILE A 193 24.39 6.59 -17.15
N GLY A 194 23.27 6.24 -16.54
CA GLY A 194 22.68 6.92 -15.39
C GLY A 194 21.55 6.11 -14.77
N GLU A 195 20.83 6.73 -13.83
CA GLU A 195 19.72 6.10 -13.13
C GLU A 195 18.42 6.17 -13.95
N ASP A 196 17.81 4.99 -14.17
CA ASP A 196 16.54 4.82 -14.87
C ASP A 196 15.64 3.82 -14.10
N PRO A 197 14.93 4.28 -13.06
CA PRO A 197 14.07 3.41 -12.28
C PRO A 197 12.77 3.10 -13.05
N ARG A 198 12.34 1.84 -13.07
CA ARG A 198 11.02 1.48 -13.59
C ARG A 198 9.92 1.95 -12.64
N GLY A 199 8.89 2.60 -13.17
CA GLY A 199 7.74 3.09 -12.40
C GLY A 199 7.94 4.51 -11.82
N ILE A 200 7.20 4.82 -10.75
CA ILE A 200 7.30 6.11 -10.07
C ILE A 200 8.54 6.09 -9.17
N PRO A 201 9.52 7.01 -9.36
CA PRO A 201 10.70 7.01 -8.53
C PRO A 201 10.37 7.38 -7.08
N ASN A 202 10.99 6.67 -6.14
CA ASN A 202 10.88 6.98 -4.71
C ASN A 202 12.03 7.87 -4.19
N ASN A 203 13.10 8.02 -4.97
CA ASN A 203 14.29 8.79 -4.63
C ASN A 203 14.24 10.20 -5.24
N LEU A 204 14.86 11.18 -4.56
CA LEU A 204 14.80 12.59 -4.94
C LEU A 204 15.26 12.86 -6.38
N MET A 205 16.49 12.49 -6.74
CA MET A 205 17.10 12.90 -8.02
C MET A 205 16.41 12.35 -9.27
N PRO A 206 16.03 11.06 -9.35
CA PRO A 206 15.20 10.56 -10.44
C PRO A 206 13.85 11.26 -10.58
N PHE A 207 13.28 11.77 -9.48
CA PHE A 207 12.05 12.53 -9.52
C PHE A 207 12.28 13.94 -10.04
N VAL A 208 13.29 14.64 -9.50
CA VAL A 208 13.69 16.00 -9.95
C VAL A 208 13.98 16.00 -11.45
N GLN A 209 14.75 15.03 -11.96
CA GLN A 209 15.05 14.96 -13.39
C GLN A 209 13.78 14.72 -14.23
N GLN A 210 12.83 13.91 -13.76
CA GLN A 210 11.57 13.64 -14.48
C GLN A 210 10.71 14.91 -14.58
N VAL A 211 10.70 15.75 -13.54
CA VAL A 211 10.05 17.06 -13.59
C VAL A 211 10.76 17.98 -14.60
N ALA A 212 12.10 18.03 -14.57
CA ALA A 212 12.89 18.88 -15.45
C ALA A 212 12.77 18.54 -16.95
N VAL A 213 12.59 17.25 -17.29
CA VAL A 213 12.33 16.80 -18.67
C VAL A 213 10.84 16.81 -19.05
N GLY A 214 9.95 17.27 -18.15
CA GLY A 214 8.52 17.44 -18.44
C GLY A 214 7.67 16.17 -18.30
N ARG A 215 8.21 15.08 -17.74
CA ARG A 215 7.41 13.86 -17.46
C ARG A 215 6.43 14.03 -16.31
N ARG A 216 6.73 14.95 -15.40
CA ARG A 216 5.94 15.17 -14.19
C ARG A 216 5.69 16.66 -13.99
N PRO A 217 4.51 17.04 -13.48
CA PRO A 217 4.14 18.44 -13.35
C PRO A 217 4.92 19.16 -12.24
N ALA A 218 5.24 18.48 -11.14
CA ALA A 218 5.92 19.08 -9.97
C ALA A 218 6.61 18.02 -9.11
N LEU A 219 7.60 18.43 -8.31
CA LEU A 219 8.24 17.65 -7.25
C LEU A 219 7.51 17.85 -5.92
N THR A 220 7.13 16.78 -5.25
CA THR A 220 6.63 16.85 -3.88
C THR A 220 7.78 16.83 -2.87
N VAL A 221 7.88 17.86 -2.03
CA VAL A 221 8.85 17.96 -0.93
C VAL A 221 8.15 17.62 0.38
N PHE A 222 8.59 16.55 1.04
CA PHE A 222 7.99 16.05 2.27
C PHE A 222 8.67 16.64 3.51
N GLY A 223 7.88 17.31 4.35
CA GLY A 223 8.36 18.00 5.54
C GLY A 223 8.93 19.38 5.23
N ASN A 224 8.36 20.39 5.88
CA ASN A 224 8.76 21.81 5.80
C ASN A 224 8.95 22.43 7.19
N ASP A 225 8.97 21.59 8.22
CA ASP A 225 8.92 21.94 9.63
C ASP A 225 10.00 21.21 10.44
N TYR A 226 10.98 20.57 9.79
CA TYR A 226 12.15 20.02 10.46
C TYR A 226 12.99 21.15 11.08
N ALA A 227 13.69 20.90 12.19
CA ALA A 227 14.66 21.82 12.79
C ALA A 227 16.00 21.82 12.00
N THR A 228 15.90 21.95 10.68
CA THR A 228 17.00 22.10 9.73
C THR A 228 17.01 23.52 9.17
N LYS A 229 18.06 23.89 8.44
CA LYS A 229 18.27 25.23 7.87
C LYS A 229 17.05 25.79 7.10
N ASP A 230 16.33 24.94 6.37
CA ASP A 230 15.25 25.34 5.47
C ASP A 230 13.95 24.54 5.71
N GLY A 231 13.85 23.85 6.85
CA GLY A 231 12.68 23.04 7.21
C GLY A 231 12.58 21.70 6.49
N THR A 232 13.48 21.39 5.53
CA THR A 232 13.48 20.12 4.79
C THR A 232 14.53 19.13 5.29
N GLY A 233 14.34 17.85 5.00
CA GLY A 233 15.26 16.80 5.45
C GLY A 233 16.68 17.00 4.91
N VAL A 234 17.69 16.76 5.76
CA VAL A 234 19.11 16.86 5.38
C VAL A 234 19.70 15.46 5.23
N ARG A 235 20.39 15.23 4.11
CA ARG A 235 20.98 13.94 3.75
C ARG A 235 22.40 14.12 3.21
N ASP A 236 23.24 13.11 3.39
CA ASP A 236 24.49 13.00 2.62
C ASP A 236 24.18 12.37 1.26
N TYR A 237 24.53 13.09 0.20
CA TYR A 237 24.38 12.65 -1.19
C TYR A 237 25.77 12.45 -1.79
N ILE A 238 26.02 11.27 -2.35
CA ILE A 238 27.32 10.90 -2.94
C ILE A 238 27.21 10.74 -4.45
N HIS A 239 28.20 11.21 -5.20
CA HIS A 239 28.25 11.01 -6.63
C HIS A 239 28.45 9.53 -6.97
N VAL A 240 27.69 8.98 -7.93
CA VAL A 240 27.74 7.55 -8.27
C VAL A 240 29.12 7.09 -8.77
N VAL A 241 29.87 7.97 -9.44
CA VAL A 241 31.25 7.67 -9.85
C VAL A 241 32.20 7.60 -8.66
N ASP A 242 32.07 8.50 -7.68
CA ASP A 242 32.86 8.40 -6.43
C ASP A 242 32.52 7.09 -5.70
N LEU A 243 31.24 6.73 -5.67
CA LEU A 243 30.79 5.47 -5.07
C LEU A 243 31.35 4.24 -5.80
N ALA A 244 31.37 4.26 -7.13
CA ALA A 244 31.99 3.20 -7.94
C ALA A 244 33.48 3.08 -7.62
N ASP A 245 34.22 4.19 -7.54
CA ASP A 245 35.62 4.21 -7.12
C ASP A 245 35.82 3.66 -5.70
N GLY A 246 34.85 3.90 -4.81
CA GLY A 246 34.84 3.33 -3.45
C GLY A 246 34.75 1.81 -3.45
N HIS A 247 33.97 1.23 -4.37
CA HIS A 247 33.92 -0.23 -4.56
C HIS A 247 35.24 -0.77 -5.10
N ILE A 248 35.92 -0.04 -6.01
CA ILE A 248 37.26 -0.43 -6.49
C ILE A 248 38.29 -0.39 -5.35
N ALA A 249 38.24 0.64 -4.50
CA ALA A 249 39.11 0.76 -3.34
C ALA A 249 38.89 -0.39 -2.34
N ALA A 250 37.62 -0.73 -2.05
CA ALA A 250 37.25 -1.88 -1.23
C ALA A 250 37.74 -3.20 -1.83
N LEU A 251 37.53 -3.42 -3.14
CA LEU A 251 38.01 -4.62 -3.83
C LEU A 251 39.52 -4.78 -3.73
N ARG A 252 40.29 -3.68 -3.88
CA ARG A 252 41.74 -3.69 -3.69
C ARG A 252 42.11 -4.05 -2.25
N LYS A 253 41.37 -3.51 -1.27
CA LYS A 253 41.59 -3.74 0.16
C LYS A 253 41.42 -5.21 0.57
N LEU A 254 40.60 -6.00 -0.12
CA LEU A 254 40.50 -7.46 0.12
C LEU A 254 41.83 -8.22 -0.05
N SER A 255 42.81 -7.63 -0.76
CA SER A 255 44.14 -8.23 -0.89
C SER A 255 45.00 -8.09 0.39
N ASP A 256 44.59 -7.23 1.33
CA ASP A 256 45.26 -7.07 2.62
C ASP A 256 45.03 -8.34 3.48
N PRO A 257 46.09 -8.97 4.02
CA PRO A 257 45.96 -10.14 4.87
C PRO A 257 45.24 -9.85 6.19
N LYS A 258 45.15 -8.59 6.64
CA LYS A 258 44.49 -8.20 7.89
C LYS A 258 42.98 -8.03 7.78
N ILE A 259 42.43 -8.07 6.57
CA ILE A 259 40.99 -7.91 6.35
C ILE A 259 40.26 -9.21 6.66
N GLY A 260 39.30 -9.13 7.58
CA GLY A 260 38.28 -10.13 7.83
C GLY A 260 36.92 -9.68 7.27
N CYS A 261 35.94 -9.46 8.15
CA CYS A 261 34.65 -8.83 7.81
C CYS A 261 34.58 -7.37 8.30
N GLU A 262 34.86 -6.41 7.42
CA GLU A 262 34.98 -4.98 7.77
C GLU A 262 33.85 -4.13 7.19
N VAL A 263 33.48 -3.08 7.91
CA VAL A 263 32.48 -2.09 7.48
C VAL A 263 33.15 -0.76 7.15
N TYR A 264 32.71 -0.10 6.08
CA TYR A 264 33.08 1.27 5.74
C TYR A 264 31.87 2.10 5.31
N ASN A 265 31.75 3.32 5.85
CA ASN A 265 30.81 4.32 5.39
C ASN A 265 31.36 5.06 4.16
N LEU A 266 30.55 5.15 3.10
CA LEU A 266 30.88 5.95 1.92
C LEU A 266 29.87 7.09 1.76
N GLY A 267 30.34 8.30 1.96
CA GLY A 267 29.58 9.54 1.81
C GLY A 267 30.51 10.69 1.51
N THR A 268 29.99 11.91 1.50
CA THR A 268 30.78 13.13 1.40
C THR A 268 31.21 13.66 2.78
N GLY A 269 30.53 13.20 3.84
CA GLY A 269 30.72 13.72 5.19
C GLY A 269 29.99 15.04 5.43
N LYS A 270 29.16 15.48 4.47
CA LYS A 270 28.41 16.74 4.53
C LYS A 270 26.93 16.49 4.30
N GLY A 271 26.09 17.08 5.15
CA GLY A 271 24.65 17.10 4.94
C GLY A 271 24.25 18.17 3.93
N THR A 272 23.27 17.86 3.09
CA THR A 272 22.64 18.76 2.12
C THR A 272 21.12 18.65 2.23
N SER A 273 20.41 19.78 2.28
CA SER A 273 18.95 19.77 2.36
C SER A 273 18.30 19.43 1.01
N VAL A 274 17.00 19.13 1.01
CA VAL A 274 16.25 18.89 -0.23
C VAL A 274 16.24 20.14 -1.10
N LEU A 275 16.01 21.32 -0.54
CA LEU A 275 15.95 22.56 -1.33
C LEU A 275 17.32 23.01 -1.83
N GLU A 276 18.41 22.75 -1.10
CA GLU A 276 19.77 22.97 -1.60
C GLU A 276 20.05 22.12 -2.85
N MET A 277 19.62 20.85 -2.83
CA MET A 277 19.74 19.94 -3.98
C MET A 277 18.89 20.41 -5.16
N VAL A 278 17.65 20.82 -4.92
CA VAL A 278 16.78 21.37 -5.97
C VAL A 278 17.40 22.62 -6.58
N ALA A 279 17.89 23.56 -5.77
CA ALA A 279 18.49 24.80 -6.26
C ALA A 279 19.76 24.54 -7.10
N ALA A 280 20.60 23.58 -6.69
CA ALA A 280 21.74 23.15 -7.49
C ALA A 280 21.30 22.51 -8.82
N PHE A 281 20.25 21.70 -8.82
CA PHE A 281 19.69 21.12 -10.04
C PHE A 281 19.08 22.17 -10.98
N GLU A 282 18.38 23.18 -10.45
CA GLU A 282 17.85 24.31 -11.25
C GLU A 282 18.99 25.06 -11.95
N ARG A 283 20.11 25.31 -11.26
CA ARG A 283 21.29 25.93 -11.86
C ARG A 283 21.90 25.06 -12.96
N ALA A 284 22.02 23.76 -12.73
CA ALA A 284 22.60 22.83 -13.70
C ALA A 284 21.72 22.63 -14.95
N SER A 285 20.40 22.66 -14.78
CA SER A 285 19.43 22.45 -15.86
C SER A 285 18.95 23.72 -16.54
N GLU A 286 19.21 24.89 -15.94
CA GLU A 286 18.64 26.19 -16.31
C GLU A 286 17.11 26.18 -16.36
N LYS A 287 16.47 25.24 -15.64
CA LYS A 287 15.03 25.07 -15.58
C LYS A 287 14.53 25.23 -14.16
N LYS A 288 13.35 25.84 -14.02
CA LYS A 288 12.63 25.87 -12.75
C LYS A 288 11.97 24.52 -12.49
N ILE A 289 12.05 24.05 -11.25
CA ILE A 289 11.42 22.82 -10.79
C ILE A 289 10.19 23.20 -9.97
N PRO A 290 8.95 23.00 -10.48
CA PRO A 290 7.76 23.27 -9.70
C PRO A 290 7.73 22.40 -8.44
N LEU A 291 7.43 23.00 -7.28
CA LEU A 291 7.43 22.32 -5.99
C LEU A 291 6.02 22.26 -5.38
N VAL A 292 5.71 21.16 -4.72
CA VAL A 292 4.53 20.99 -3.87
C VAL A 292 5.00 20.59 -2.48
N MET A 293 4.74 21.41 -1.46
CA MET A 293 5.08 21.05 -0.09
C MET A 293 4.02 20.10 0.49
N ALA A 294 4.45 19.03 1.14
CA ALA A 294 3.61 18.07 1.84
C ALA A 294 4.07 17.88 3.29
N GLY A 295 3.21 17.30 4.12
CA GLY A 295 3.57 16.94 5.50
C GLY A 295 4.74 15.95 5.55
N ARG A 296 5.30 15.75 6.75
CA ARG A 296 6.38 14.77 6.97
C ARG A 296 5.94 13.38 6.55
N ARG A 297 6.83 12.63 5.89
CA ARG A 297 6.62 11.22 5.59
C ARG A 297 6.93 10.40 6.84
N ALA A 298 6.00 9.54 7.24
CA ALA A 298 6.24 8.61 8.35
C ALA A 298 7.47 7.75 8.03
N GLY A 299 8.45 7.69 8.93
CA GLY A 299 9.70 6.98 8.66
C GLY A 299 10.91 7.86 8.33
N ASP A 300 10.72 9.15 8.00
CA ASP A 300 11.82 10.01 7.56
C ASP A 300 12.57 10.63 8.75
N ALA A 301 13.86 10.34 8.83
CA ALA A 301 14.78 11.00 9.75
C ALA A 301 15.01 12.47 9.37
N GLU A 302 15.31 13.31 10.35
CA GLU A 302 15.52 14.73 10.13
C GLU A 302 16.86 15.02 9.43
N ILE A 303 17.98 14.62 10.05
CA ILE A 303 19.34 14.77 9.53
C ILE A 303 20.04 13.42 9.57
N VAL A 304 20.64 12.99 8.45
CA VAL A 304 21.47 11.77 8.40
C VAL A 304 22.62 11.97 7.42
N TYR A 305 23.87 11.96 7.91
CA TYR A 305 25.08 12.03 7.07
C TYR A 305 26.24 11.20 7.64
N ALA A 306 27.18 10.82 6.78
CA ALA A 306 28.27 9.89 7.14
C ALA A 306 29.42 10.57 7.86
N SER A 307 30.18 9.82 8.65
CA SER A 307 31.59 10.09 8.92
C SER A 307 32.43 9.31 7.91
N THR A 308 33.31 9.98 7.18
CA THR A 308 34.14 9.36 6.10
C THR A 308 35.55 9.00 6.56
N LYS A 309 35.90 9.29 7.81
CA LYS A 309 37.28 9.20 8.32
C LYS A 309 37.89 7.80 8.20
N LYS A 310 37.10 6.74 8.41
CA LYS A 310 37.59 5.35 8.32
C LYS A 310 37.96 5.00 6.87
N ALA A 311 37.10 5.33 5.92
CA ALA A 311 37.36 5.11 4.49
C ALA A 311 38.58 5.90 3.98
N GLU A 312 38.72 7.17 4.41
CA GLU A 312 39.89 7.99 4.06
C GLU A 312 41.20 7.36 4.55
N ARG A 313 41.22 6.89 5.80
CA ARG A 313 42.42 6.32 6.43
C ARG A 313 42.79 4.94 5.89
N GLU A 314 41.80 4.07 5.66
CA GLU A 314 42.06 2.64 5.42
C GLU A 314 41.89 2.20 3.97
N LEU A 315 41.01 2.87 3.22
CA LEU A 315 40.80 2.63 1.79
C LEU A 315 41.57 3.61 0.91
N ASN A 316 42.15 4.68 1.49
CA ASN A 316 42.70 5.82 0.76
C ASN A 316 41.69 6.41 -0.23
N TRP A 317 40.42 6.45 0.17
CA TRP A 317 39.32 6.90 -0.67
C TRP A 317 38.57 8.06 -0.01
N ARG A 318 38.21 9.07 -0.82
CA ARG A 318 37.41 10.23 -0.43
C ARG A 318 36.56 10.66 -1.62
N ALA A 319 35.33 11.08 -1.38
CA ALA A 319 34.49 11.67 -2.42
C ALA A 319 35.14 12.95 -3.00
N ARG A 320 35.14 13.08 -4.32
CA ARG A 320 35.78 14.18 -5.07
C ARG A 320 34.76 15.15 -5.65
N TYR A 321 33.56 14.67 -5.95
CA TYR A 321 32.51 15.46 -6.59
C TYR A 321 31.59 16.08 -5.54
N GLY A 322 31.21 17.34 -5.76
CA GLY A 322 30.25 18.08 -4.95
C GLY A 322 28.86 18.10 -5.57
N ILE A 323 27.98 18.88 -4.95
CA ILE A 323 26.57 19.02 -5.36
C ILE A 323 26.42 19.54 -6.80
N GLU A 324 27.35 20.39 -7.25
CA GLU A 324 27.31 20.97 -8.60
C GLU A 324 27.61 19.92 -9.67
N GLU A 325 28.63 19.08 -9.49
CA GLU A 325 28.94 18.00 -10.43
C GLU A 325 27.85 16.92 -10.43
N MET A 326 27.30 16.58 -9.26
CA MET A 326 26.15 15.68 -9.15
C MET A 326 24.97 16.16 -9.98
N CYS A 327 24.60 17.43 -9.87
CA CYS A 327 23.48 18.00 -10.60
C CYS A 327 23.78 18.13 -12.11
N ARG A 328 24.98 18.59 -12.47
CA ARG A 328 25.42 18.72 -13.87
C ARG A 328 25.38 17.38 -14.60
N ASP A 329 25.98 16.35 -14.01
CA ASP A 329 26.10 15.05 -14.68
C ASP A 329 24.74 14.34 -14.72
N GLN A 330 23.90 14.49 -13.68
CA GLN A 330 22.51 14.03 -13.70
C GLN A 330 21.70 14.73 -14.82
N TRP A 331 21.82 16.04 -14.98
CA TRP A 331 21.11 16.77 -16.04
C TRP A 331 21.61 16.38 -17.43
N ASN A 332 22.92 16.19 -17.61
CA ASN A 332 23.48 15.71 -18.88
C ASN A 332 22.95 14.31 -19.25
N TRP A 333 22.78 13.42 -18.28
CA TRP A 333 22.10 12.14 -18.48
C TRP A 333 20.64 12.32 -18.88
N ALA A 334 19.87 13.08 -18.09
CA ALA A 334 18.42 13.23 -18.28
C ALA A 334 18.06 13.96 -19.58
N SER A 335 18.83 14.98 -19.97
CA SER A 335 18.59 15.73 -21.21
C SER A 335 18.85 14.90 -22.46
N LYS A 336 19.88 14.05 -22.46
CA LYS A 336 20.20 13.12 -23.57
C LYS A 336 19.31 11.88 -23.59
N ASN A 337 18.84 11.46 -22.42
CA ASN A 337 18.05 10.25 -22.24
C ASN A 337 16.78 10.61 -21.49
N PRO A 338 15.89 11.43 -22.10
CA PRO A 338 14.69 11.86 -21.43
C PRO A 338 14.01 10.62 -20.89
N TYR A 339 13.73 9.61 -21.73
CA TYR A 339 13.01 8.36 -21.41
C TYR A 339 13.87 7.22 -20.85
N GLY A 340 15.00 7.56 -20.23
CA GLY A 340 15.93 6.57 -19.69
C GLY A 340 16.55 5.75 -20.81
N TYR A 341 16.67 4.44 -20.62
CA TYR A 341 17.21 3.53 -21.63
C TYR A 341 16.17 3.08 -22.68
N GLY A 342 14.90 3.50 -22.57
CA GLY A 342 13.83 3.18 -23.52
C GLY A 342 13.80 4.08 -24.76
N SER A 343 13.22 3.59 -25.85
CA SER A 343 12.96 4.39 -27.06
C SER A 343 11.70 5.25 -26.91
N PRO A 344 11.57 6.38 -27.64
CA PRO A 344 10.35 7.21 -27.63
C PRO A 344 9.07 6.43 -27.99
N GLU A 345 9.19 5.35 -28.78
CA GLU A 345 8.08 4.54 -29.26
C GLU A 345 7.63 3.45 -28.27
N SER A 346 8.52 3.04 -27.35
CA SER A 346 8.25 1.97 -26.38
C SER A 346 7.47 2.43 -25.13
N ASN A 347 7.25 3.73 -24.94
CA ASN A 347 6.50 4.32 -23.82
C ASN A 347 5.67 5.52 -24.33
N GLY A 348 4.58 5.27 -25.05
CA GLY A 348 3.66 6.34 -25.49
C GLY A 348 2.84 6.90 -24.32
N VAL A 349 2.49 8.19 -24.20
CA VAL A 349 2.75 9.44 -24.94
C VAL A 349 2.56 10.59 -23.94
N MET A 350 3.30 11.70 -24.05
CA MET A 350 2.77 13.06 -23.76
C MET A 350 3.56 14.13 -24.53
N ASN A 351 2.84 14.76 -25.48
CA ASN A 351 2.93 16.10 -26.08
C ASN A 351 4.22 16.64 -26.73
N SER A 352 4.09 16.94 -28.03
CA SER A 352 4.23 18.31 -28.54
C SER A 352 3.62 18.46 -29.95
N ASP A 353 2.57 19.27 -30.07
CA ASP A 353 2.21 19.96 -31.32
C ASP A 353 2.98 21.28 -31.37
N LEU A 354 3.76 21.51 -32.44
CA LEU A 354 3.75 22.72 -33.30
C LEU A 354 5.02 22.79 -34.19
N ALA A 355 4.76 23.09 -35.48
CA ALA A 355 5.62 23.66 -36.54
C ALA A 355 6.75 22.78 -37.15
N ASP A 356 6.56 22.26 -38.37
CA ASP A 356 6.95 22.93 -39.62
C ASP A 356 6.69 22.06 -40.89
N LEU A 357 6.55 22.74 -42.03
CA LEU A 357 6.09 22.28 -43.36
C LEU A 357 7.00 21.25 -44.08
N ASN A 358 6.42 20.22 -44.73
CA ASN A 358 6.43 19.99 -46.20
C ASN A 358 5.83 18.61 -46.62
N PRO A 359 5.43 18.42 -47.91
CA PRO A 359 4.33 17.53 -48.29
C PRO A 359 4.80 16.16 -48.79
N THR A 360 4.22 15.08 -48.26
CA THR A 360 4.13 13.79 -48.99
C THR A 360 2.91 12.99 -48.51
N LEU A 361 1.71 13.54 -48.74
CA LEU A 361 0.47 12.77 -48.66
C LEU A 361 0.42 11.81 -49.86
N VAL A 362 0.33 10.49 -49.59
CA VAL A 362 -0.59 9.54 -50.26
C VAL A 362 -0.54 8.15 -49.57
N ILE A 363 0.48 7.81 -48.79
CA ILE A 363 0.58 6.45 -48.19
C ILE A 363 0.07 6.36 -46.72
N VAL A 364 0.00 7.48 -45.99
CA VAL A 364 -0.37 7.51 -44.55
C VAL A 364 -1.89 7.45 -44.29
N ALA A 365 -2.73 7.77 -45.28
CA ALA A 365 -4.18 7.80 -45.08
C ALA A 365 -4.80 6.41 -44.83
N GLY A 366 -4.22 5.35 -45.40
CA GLY A 366 -4.74 3.98 -45.26
C GLY A 366 -4.48 3.34 -43.90
N THR A 367 -3.41 3.73 -43.20
CA THR A 367 -3.05 3.22 -41.87
C THR A 367 -3.73 4.01 -40.74
N HIS A 368 -3.96 5.31 -40.94
CA HIS A 368 -4.71 6.14 -40.00
C HIS A 368 -6.18 5.72 -39.87
N LEU A 369 -6.84 5.41 -40.99
CA LEU A 369 -8.23 4.93 -41.03
C LEU A 369 -8.41 3.54 -40.40
N LYS A 370 -7.38 2.68 -40.46
CA LYS A 370 -7.38 1.37 -39.77
C LYS A 370 -7.22 1.52 -38.26
N LYS A 371 -6.30 2.38 -37.81
CA LYS A 371 -6.07 2.66 -36.37
C LYS A 371 -7.26 3.34 -35.69
N GLU A 372 -7.93 4.27 -36.37
CA GLU A 372 -9.16 4.90 -35.83
C GLU A 372 -10.31 3.90 -35.71
N LYS A 373 -10.40 2.94 -36.63
CA LYS A 373 -11.43 1.89 -36.64
C LYS A 373 -11.22 0.86 -35.52
N GLU A 374 -9.97 0.45 -35.24
CA GLU A 374 -9.64 -0.41 -34.10
C GLU A 374 -9.88 0.27 -32.74
N LYS A 375 -9.60 1.58 -32.64
CA LYS A 375 -9.85 2.39 -31.43
C LYS A 375 -11.35 2.53 -31.12
N MET A 376 -12.19 2.51 -32.16
CA MET A 376 -13.65 2.65 -32.09
C MET A 376 -14.35 1.39 -31.56
N ASP A 377 -13.86 0.20 -31.91
CA ASP A 377 -14.43 -1.07 -31.42
C ASP A 377 -14.11 -1.33 -29.92
N ASN A 378 -12.98 -0.80 -29.42
CA ASN A 378 -12.54 -0.98 -28.03
C ASN A 378 -13.39 -0.23 -26.99
N LEU A 379 -13.91 0.96 -27.33
CA LEU A 379 -14.67 1.80 -26.38
C LEU A 379 -16.07 1.27 -26.07
N ILE A 380 -16.74 0.70 -27.07
CA ILE A 380 -18.09 0.12 -26.87
C ILE A 380 -17.96 -1.22 -26.16
N SER A 381 -16.91 -2.01 -26.47
CA SER A 381 -16.58 -3.21 -25.71
C SER A 381 -16.33 -2.93 -24.22
N LEU A 382 -15.67 -1.81 -23.89
CA LEU A 382 -15.42 -1.40 -22.50
C LEU A 382 -16.72 -1.19 -21.72
N VAL A 383 -17.63 -0.38 -22.27
CA VAL A 383 -18.93 -0.10 -21.63
C VAL A 383 -19.72 -1.39 -21.42
N ASN A 384 -19.67 -2.31 -22.39
CA ASN A 384 -20.36 -3.60 -22.29
C ASN A 384 -19.77 -4.51 -21.21
N LYS A 385 -18.45 -4.53 -21.03
CA LYS A 385 -17.81 -5.28 -19.94
C LYS A 385 -18.21 -4.73 -18.56
N ILE A 386 -18.20 -3.40 -18.40
CA ILE A 386 -18.59 -2.76 -17.14
C ILE A 386 -20.06 -3.03 -16.84
N GLN A 387 -20.94 -2.91 -17.84
CA GLN A 387 -22.35 -3.25 -17.74
C GLN A 387 -22.56 -4.70 -17.24
N ARG A 388 -21.89 -5.68 -17.86
CA ARG A 388 -21.97 -7.09 -17.45
C ARG A 388 -21.50 -7.31 -16.00
N ALA A 389 -20.44 -6.63 -15.57
CA ALA A 389 -19.94 -6.72 -14.21
C ALA A 389 -20.95 -6.16 -13.19
N CYS A 390 -21.52 -4.97 -13.44
CA CYS A 390 -22.55 -4.38 -12.57
C CYS A 390 -23.76 -5.32 -12.47
N THR A 391 -24.11 -5.94 -13.60
CA THR A 391 -25.24 -6.84 -13.71
C THR A 391 -25.07 -8.13 -12.91
N ALA A 392 -23.87 -8.72 -12.94
CA ALA A 392 -23.59 -9.96 -12.20
C ALA A 392 -23.59 -9.78 -10.67
N LEU A 393 -23.38 -8.56 -10.19
CA LEU A 393 -23.33 -8.23 -8.75
C LEU A 393 -24.61 -7.60 -8.21
N GLY A 394 -25.67 -7.49 -9.01
CA GLY A 394 -26.94 -6.94 -8.57
C GLY A 394 -26.95 -5.41 -8.43
N ASP A 395 -25.96 -4.70 -8.97
CA ASP A 395 -25.89 -3.23 -8.98
C ASP A 395 -26.78 -2.64 -10.09
N HIS A 396 -28.05 -3.09 -10.12
CA HIS A 396 -29.06 -2.79 -11.14
C HIS A 396 -29.98 -1.62 -10.78
N GLY A 397 -29.60 -0.83 -9.77
CA GLY A 397 -30.39 0.33 -9.33
C GLY A 397 -31.57 -0.01 -8.41
N GLU A 398 -31.64 -1.21 -7.83
CA GLU A 398 -32.65 -1.49 -6.80
C GLU A 398 -32.22 -1.01 -5.41
N ALA A 399 -33.08 -0.18 -4.81
CA ALA A 399 -33.16 0.14 -3.38
C ALA A 399 -31.94 0.77 -2.68
N SER A 400 -31.03 1.43 -3.40
CA SER A 400 -29.98 2.26 -2.77
C SER A 400 -30.11 3.74 -3.16
N ALA A 401 -30.05 4.64 -2.18
CA ALA A 401 -30.22 6.09 -2.35
C ALA A 401 -29.07 6.78 -3.12
N LEU A 402 -28.15 6.02 -3.74
CA LEU A 402 -26.97 6.51 -4.45
C LEU A 402 -26.99 6.03 -5.90
N PRO A 403 -26.55 6.87 -6.87
CA PRO A 403 -26.46 6.46 -8.27
C PRO A 403 -25.47 5.30 -8.42
N THR A 404 -25.92 4.23 -9.06
CA THR A 404 -25.10 3.04 -9.31
C THR A 404 -24.13 3.26 -10.46
N LEU A 405 -23.10 2.43 -10.58
CA LEU A 405 -22.20 2.51 -11.73
C LEU A 405 -22.96 2.24 -13.04
N TRP A 406 -24.00 1.40 -12.99
CA TRP A 406 -24.90 1.13 -14.10
C TRP A 406 -25.63 2.38 -14.60
N ASP A 407 -26.18 3.21 -13.70
CA ASP A 407 -26.91 4.43 -14.07
C ASP A 407 -26.05 5.50 -14.75
N SER A 408 -24.74 5.41 -14.56
CA SER A 408 -23.77 6.35 -15.11
C SER A 408 -23.32 5.96 -16.53
N LEU A 409 -23.66 4.75 -17.02
CA LEU A 409 -23.24 4.25 -18.33
C LEU A 409 -24.20 4.71 -19.44
N PRO A 410 -23.69 5.16 -20.59
CA PRO A 410 -24.53 5.59 -21.70
C PRO A 410 -25.20 4.40 -22.41
N ALA A 411 -26.48 4.57 -22.74
CA ALA A 411 -27.28 3.57 -23.45
C ALA A 411 -28.28 4.25 -24.41
N ILE A 412 -28.75 3.52 -25.42
CA ILE A 412 -29.79 3.99 -26.34
C ILE A 412 -31.12 3.33 -25.97
N ALA A 413 -32.11 4.12 -25.55
CA ALA A 413 -33.46 3.64 -25.27
C ALA A 413 -34.38 3.83 -26.48
N VAL A 414 -35.07 2.76 -26.89
CA VAL A 414 -36.00 2.78 -28.03
C VAL A 414 -37.41 3.05 -27.54
N VAL A 415 -37.99 4.16 -27.97
CA VAL A 415 -39.32 4.63 -27.54
C VAL A 415 -40.24 4.76 -28.73
N GLY A 416 -41.48 4.32 -28.58
CA GLY A 416 -42.47 4.37 -29.65
C GLY A 416 -43.80 3.75 -29.25
N GLY A 417 -44.89 4.23 -29.87
CA GLY A 417 -46.23 3.66 -29.67
C GLY A 417 -46.32 2.19 -30.07
N GLN A 418 -47.38 1.51 -29.67
CA GLN A 418 -47.70 0.17 -30.15
C GLN A 418 -47.80 0.17 -31.69
N SER A 419 -47.18 -0.82 -32.35
CA SER A 419 -47.18 -0.94 -33.82
C SER A 419 -46.50 0.20 -34.59
N SER A 420 -45.69 1.05 -33.94
CA SER A 420 -44.88 2.10 -34.61
C SER A 420 -43.70 1.54 -35.43
N GLY A 421 -43.43 0.23 -35.33
CA GLY A 421 -42.34 -0.42 -36.05
C GLY A 421 -41.03 -0.56 -35.25
N LYS A 422 -41.02 -0.37 -33.93
CA LYS A 422 -39.83 -0.52 -33.06
C LYS A 422 -39.06 -1.81 -33.31
N SER A 423 -39.74 -2.96 -33.16
CA SER A 423 -39.13 -4.27 -33.36
C SER A 423 -38.61 -4.46 -34.78
N SER A 424 -39.32 -3.91 -35.78
CA SER A 424 -38.88 -3.95 -37.18
C SER A 424 -37.61 -3.12 -37.41
N VAL A 425 -37.49 -1.93 -36.81
CA VAL A 425 -36.27 -1.12 -36.88
C VAL A 425 -35.10 -1.86 -36.23
N LEU A 426 -35.30 -2.48 -35.06
CA LEU A 426 -34.27 -3.27 -34.38
C LEU A 426 -33.82 -4.48 -35.21
N GLU A 427 -34.76 -5.27 -35.74
CA GLU A 427 -34.45 -6.40 -36.63
C GLU A 427 -33.72 -5.93 -37.90
N SER A 428 -34.12 -4.80 -38.49
CA SER A 428 -33.47 -4.20 -39.67
C SER A 428 -32.05 -3.70 -39.36
N VAL A 429 -31.79 -3.17 -38.15
CA VAL A 429 -30.45 -2.77 -37.69
C VAL A 429 -29.56 -3.99 -37.49
N VAL A 430 -30.08 -5.06 -36.87
CA VAL A 430 -29.33 -6.31 -36.61
C VAL A 430 -29.13 -7.14 -37.88
N GLY A 431 -30.08 -7.08 -38.82
CA GLY A 431 -30.05 -7.91 -40.02
C GLY A 431 -30.72 -9.28 -39.85
N LYS A 432 -31.40 -9.55 -38.72
CA LYS A 432 -31.97 -10.86 -38.38
C LYS A 432 -33.34 -10.75 -37.70
N ASP A 433 -34.09 -11.84 -37.83
CA ASP A 433 -35.39 -12.05 -37.22
C ASP A 433 -35.25 -12.74 -35.86
N PHE A 434 -35.31 -11.98 -34.76
CA PHE A 434 -35.10 -12.53 -33.40
C PHE A 434 -36.06 -11.99 -32.34
N LEU A 435 -36.83 -10.94 -32.63
CA LEU A 435 -37.80 -10.41 -31.68
C LEU A 435 -39.14 -11.16 -31.81
N PRO A 436 -39.89 -11.36 -30.70
CA PRO A 436 -41.23 -11.95 -30.76
C PRO A 436 -42.17 -11.15 -31.69
N ARG A 437 -43.19 -11.82 -32.23
CA ARG A 437 -44.22 -11.22 -33.10
C ARG A 437 -45.59 -11.62 -32.61
N GLY A 438 -46.53 -10.67 -32.53
CA GLY A 438 -47.90 -10.93 -32.10
C GLY A 438 -48.78 -9.69 -32.10
N SER A 439 -50.09 -9.89 -31.96
CA SER A 439 -51.07 -8.82 -31.74
C SER A 439 -51.11 -8.42 -30.26
N GLY A 440 -50.85 -7.16 -29.93
CA GLY A 440 -50.84 -6.66 -28.55
C GLY A 440 -49.48 -6.07 -28.14
N ILE A 441 -49.22 -6.01 -26.83
CA ILE A 441 -47.91 -5.62 -26.29
C ILE A 441 -46.94 -6.78 -26.50
N VAL A 442 -46.03 -6.61 -27.47
CA VAL A 442 -45.07 -7.65 -27.86
C VAL A 442 -43.88 -7.70 -26.89
N THR A 443 -43.28 -6.54 -26.60
CA THR A 443 -42.20 -6.38 -25.61
C THR A 443 -42.82 -6.11 -24.24
N ARG A 444 -42.85 -7.11 -23.35
CA ARG A 444 -43.42 -7.00 -21.98
C ARG A 444 -42.37 -6.79 -20.88
N ARG A 445 -41.09 -6.96 -21.22
CA ARG A 445 -39.92 -6.70 -20.38
C ARG A 445 -38.92 -5.89 -21.18
N PRO A 446 -38.20 -4.93 -20.58
CA PRO A 446 -37.10 -4.26 -21.26
C PRO A 446 -36.08 -5.28 -21.79
N LEU A 447 -35.69 -5.17 -23.05
CA LEU A 447 -34.65 -6.02 -23.64
C LEU A 447 -33.38 -5.21 -23.85
N VAL A 448 -32.34 -5.49 -23.06
CA VAL A 448 -31.00 -4.92 -23.22
C VAL A 448 -30.25 -5.75 -24.26
N LEU A 449 -30.18 -5.21 -25.47
CA LEU A 449 -29.56 -5.82 -26.64
C LEU A 449 -28.15 -5.26 -26.85
N GLN A 450 -27.15 -6.13 -26.74
CA GLN A 450 -25.75 -5.84 -27.02
C GLN A 450 -25.35 -6.46 -28.36
N LEU A 451 -24.96 -5.63 -29.32
CA LEU A 451 -24.45 -6.07 -30.62
C LEU A 451 -22.93 -6.02 -30.60
N HIS A 452 -22.31 -7.13 -31.00
CA HIS A 452 -20.87 -7.30 -31.10
C HIS A 452 -20.49 -7.60 -32.54
N LYS A 453 -19.64 -6.76 -33.10
CA LYS A 453 -19.05 -7.01 -34.41
C LYS A 453 -17.99 -8.12 -34.28
N SER A 454 -18.13 -9.19 -35.04
CA SER A 454 -17.15 -10.29 -35.12
C SER A 454 -16.36 -10.26 -36.44
N ASP A 455 -15.26 -11.00 -36.49
CA ASP A 455 -14.39 -11.08 -37.67
C ASP A 455 -15.11 -11.66 -38.89
N GLU A 456 -14.69 -11.23 -40.08
CA GLU A 456 -15.25 -11.74 -41.33
C GLU A 456 -15.01 -13.26 -41.46
N GLY A 457 -16.09 -14.03 -41.60
CA GLY A 457 -16.04 -15.50 -41.70
C GLY A 457 -16.41 -16.27 -40.42
N THR A 458 -16.61 -15.58 -39.29
CA THR A 458 -17.09 -16.22 -38.05
C THR A 458 -18.60 -16.53 -38.11
N ARG A 459 -19.01 -17.66 -37.54
CA ARG A 459 -20.43 -18.06 -37.46
C ARG A 459 -21.17 -17.15 -36.48
N GLU A 460 -22.31 -16.61 -36.90
CA GLU A 460 -23.17 -15.73 -36.07
C GLU A 460 -23.82 -16.52 -34.92
N TYR A 461 -23.84 -15.93 -33.72
CA TYR A 461 -24.48 -16.55 -32.55
C TYR A 461 -24.98 -15.50 -31.54
N ALA A 462 -25.85 -15.93 -30.64
CA ALA A 462 -26.36 -15.15 -29.53
C ALA A 462 -26.13 -15.85 -28.18
N GLU A 463 -25.98 -15.06 -27.12
CA GLU A 463 -25.81 -15.51 -25.73
C GLU A 463 -26.74 -14.72 -24.81
N PHE A 464 -27.41 -15.41 -23.89
CA PHE A 464 -28.23 -14.80 -22.84
C PHE A 464 -27.47 -14.79 -21.52
N LEU A 465 -27.68 -13.75 -20.70
CA LEU A 465 -27.08 -13.66 -19.38
C LEU A 465 -27.56 -14.77 -18.43
N HIS A 466 -28.87 -15.09 -18.44
CA HIS A 466 -29.45 -16.13 -17.59
C HIS A 466 -29.10 -17.56 -18.03
N LEU A 467 -28.49 -17.72 -19.22
CA LEU A 467 -27.97 -18.98 -19.74
C LEU A 467 -26.47 -18.87 -20.05
N PRO A 468 -25.62 -18.70 -19.02
CA PRO A 468 -24.20 -18.49 -19.22
C PRO A 468 -23.56 -19.68 -19.96
N ARG A 469 -22.70 -19.38 -20.94
CA ARG A 469 -21.96 -20.34 -21.80
C ARG A 469 -22.78 -21.13 -22.83
N LYS A 470 -24.06 -20.82 -23.02
CA LYS A 470 -24.88 -21.43 -24.09
C LYS A 470 -24.93 -20.51 -25.32
N ARG A 471 -24.30 -20.95 -26.42
CA ARG A 471 -24.32 -20.23 -27.71
C ARG A 471 -25.47 -20.73 -28.58
N ILE A 472 -26.36 -19.82 -28.98
CA ILE A 472 -27.51 -20.11 -29.83
C ILE A 472 -27.23 -19.56 -31.23
N THR A 473 -27.16 -20.42 -32.23
CA THR A 473 -26.89 -20.04 -33.63
C THR A 473 -28.17 -19.87 -34.47
N ASP A 474 -29.28 -20.46 -34.02
CA ASP A 474 -30.60 -20.31 -34.63
C ASP A 474 -31.36 -19.14 -33.99
N PHE A 475 -31.60 -18.07 -34.74
CA PHE A 475 -32.31 -16.89 -34.26
C PHE A 475 -33.82 -17.13 -34.05
N ALA A 476 -34.40 -18.19 -34.63
CA ALA A 476 -35.76 -18.61 -34.27
C ALA A 476 -35.80 -19.16 -32.83
N ALA A 477 -34.75 -19.87 -32.40
CA ALA A 477 -34.61 -20.31 -31.02
C ALA A 477 -34.33 -19.14 -30.06
N VAL A 478 -33.58 -18.11 -30.49
CA VAL A 478 -33.42 -16.86 -29.72
C VAL A 478 -34.77 -16.18 -29.49
N ARG A 479 -35.59 -16.04 -30.53
CA ARG A 479 -36.95 -15.49 -30.42
C ARG A 479 -37.80 -16.26 -29.42
N LYS A 480 -37.77 -17.60 -29.50
CA LYS A 480 -38.52 -18.46 -28.59
C LYS A 480 -38.04 -18.30 -27.15
N GLU A 481 -36.73 -18.25 -26.92
CA GLU A 481 -36.16 -18.05 -25.58
C GLU A 481 -36.55 -16.69 -24.97
N ILE A 482 -36.57 -15.60 -25.74
CA ILE A 482 -37.05 -14.30 -25.25
C ILE A 482 -38.51 -14.43 -24.76
N GLN A 483 -39.34 -15.15 -25.51
CA GLN A 483 -40.73 -15.36 -25.16
C GLN A 483 -40.88 -16.25 -23.91
N ASP A 484 -40.14 -17.36 -23.85
CA ASP A 484 -40.15 -18.31 -22.73
C ASP A 484 -39.65 -17.64 -21.42
N GLU A 485 -38.59 -16.83 -21.49
CA GLU A 485 -38.04 -16.10 -20.34
C GLU A 485 -38.95 -14.94 -19.90
N THR A 486 -39.64 -14.30 -20.84
CA THR A 486 -40.67 -13.32 -20.52
C THR A 486 -41.83 -13.99 -19.78
N ASP A 487 -42.34 -15.09 -20.31
CA ASP A 487 -43.46 -15.84 -19.72
C ASP A 487 -43.12 -16.46 -18.36
N ARG A 488 -41.84 -16.79 -18.11
CA ARG A 488 -41.38 -17.31 -16.81
C ARG A 488 -41.53 -16.28 -15.70
N GLU A 489 -41.20 -15.02 -15.99
CA GLU A 489 -41.21 -13.91 -15.02
C GLU A 489 -42.60 -13.29 -14.88
N THR A 490 -43.26 -12.98 -15.99
CA THR A 490 -44.56 -12.29 -15.97
C THR A 490 -45.75 -13.25 -15.87
N GLY A 491 -45.51 -14.56 -15.92
CA GLY A 491 -46.54 -15.55 -16.19
C GLY A 491 -47.08 -15.47 -17.63
N ARG A 492 -48.00 -16.38 -17.99
CA ARG A 492 -48.74 -16.33 -19.28
C ARG A 492 -49.79 -15.21 -19.32
N THR A 493 -49.92 -14.44 -18.25
CA THR A 493 -50.77 -13.25 -18.18
C THR A 493 -50.11 -12.09 -18.95
N LYS A 494 -50.90 -11.13 -19.45
CA LYS A 494 -50.41 -9.99 -20.24
C LYS A 494 -49.72 -8.89 -19.38
N GLN A 495 -49.13 -9.26 -18.25
CA GLN A 495 -48.45 -8.36 -17.31
C GLN A 495 -47.06 -7.96 -17.83
N ILE A 496 -46.52 -6.86 -17.31
CA ILE A 496 -45.18 -6.35 -17.63
C ILE A 496 -44.28 -6.47 -16.40
N SER A 497 -42.97 -6.52 -16.60
CA SER A 497 -41.97 -6.49 -15.52
C SER A 497 -40.85 -5.51 -15.87
N SER A 498 -40.37 -4.78 -14.86
CA SER A 498 -39.23 -3.85 -14.97
C SER A 498 -37.88 -4.55 -15.06
N VAL A 499 -37.82 -5.86 -14.75
CA VAL A 499 -36.59 -6.65 -14.76
C VAL A 499 -36.16 -6.92 -16.21
N PRO A 500 -35.01 -6.40 -16.67
CA PRO A 500 -34.58 -6.53 -18.06
C PRO A 500 -34.14 -7.95 -18.44
N ILE A 501 -34.23 -8.26 -19.74
CA ILE A 501 -33.59 -9.43 -20.35
C ILE A 501 -32.31 -8.96 -21.03
N HIS A 502 -31.18 -9.61 -20.76
CA HIS A 502 -29.89 -9.27 -21.37
C HIS A 502 -29.53 -10.26 -22.49
N LEU A 503 -29.38 -9.74 -23.70
CA LEU A 503 -29.09 -10.52 -24.91
C LEU A 503 -27.85 -9.94 -25.62
N SER A 504 -26.85 -10.78 -25.89
CA SER A 504 -25.68 -10.43 -26.68
C SER A 504 -25.70 -11.14 -28.03
N ILE A 505 -25.58 -10.42 -29.14
CA ILE A 505 -25.53 -10.96 -30.50
C ILE A 505 -24.16 -10.67 -31.11
N PHE A 506 -23.51 -11.71 -31.64
CA PHE A 506 -22.21 -11.65 -32.30
C PHE A 506 -22.40 -11.89 -33.81
N SER A 507 -22.11 -10.89 -34.64
CA SER A 507 -22.25 -10.99 -36.10
C SER A 507 -21.24 -10.09 -36.84
N PRO A 508 -20.74 -10.46 -38.02
CA PRO A 508 -19.87 -9.60 -38.82
C PRO A 508 -20.64 -8.46 -39.50
N ASN A 509 -21.97 -8.58 -39.58
CA ASN A 509 -22.86 -7.67 -40.32
C ASN A 509 -23.45 -6.55 -39.45
N VAL A 510 -23.06 -6.47 -38.18
CA VAL A 510 -23.53 -5.47 -37.22
C VAL A 510 -22.40 -4.54 -36.77
N VAL A 511 -22.77 -3.39 -36.22
CA VAL A 511 -21.86 -2.48 -35.53
C VAL A 511 -21.90 -2.77 -34.03
N ASN A 512 -20.83 -2.44 -33.32
CA ASN A 512 -20.83 -2.48 -31.86
C ASN A 512 -21.84 -1.43 -31.35
N LEU A 513 -22.89 -1.88 -30.66
CA LEU A 513 -24.02 -1.03 -30.25
C LEU A 513 -24.79 -1.65 -29.10
N THR A 514 -25.24 -0.83 -28.14
CA THR A 514 -26.11 -1.27 -27.04
C THR A 514 -27.43 -0.52 -27.09
N LEU A 515 -28.52 -1.26 -27.19
CA LEU A 515 -29.89 -0.78 -27.36
C LEU A 515 -30.78 -1.36 -26.25
N VAL A 516 -31.72 -0.58 -25.76
CA VAL A 516 -32.75 -1.03 -24.82
C VAL A 516 -34.10 -0.93 -25.53
N ASP A 517 -34.69 -2.08 -25.87
CA ASP A 517 -36.06 -2.12 -26.39
C ASP A 517 -37.04 -2.02 -25.22
N LEU A 518 -37.87 -0.99 -25.23
CA LEU A 518 -38.87 -0.74 -24.19
C LEU A 518 -40.27 -1.13 -24.67
N PRO A 519 -41.18 -1.50 -23.75
CA PRO A 519 -42.58 -1.73 -24.08
C PRO A 519 -43.20 -0.55 -24.85
N GLY A 520 -44.06 -0.86 -25.82
CA GLY A 520 -44.71 0.17 -26.62
C GLY A 520 -45.75 0.95 -25.83
N LEU A 521 -45.75 2.28 -25.97
CA LEU A 521 -46.77 3.13 -25.36
C LEU A 521 -48.15 2.76 -25.92
N THR A 522 -49.12 2.55 -25.03
CA THR A 522 -50.53 2.27 -25.36
C THR A 522 -51.45 3.27 -24.65
N LYS A 523 -52.60 3.57 -25.25
CA LYS A 523 -53.59 4.52 -24.71
C LYS A 523 -54.75 3.85 -23.99
N VAL A 524 -54.94 2.54 -24.19
CA VAL A 524 -56.08 1.77 -23.66
C VAL A 524 -55.60 0.40 -23.21
N ALA A 525 -56.08 -0.06 -22.04
CA ALA A 525 -55.84 -1.42 -21.56
C ALA A 525 -56.68 -2.43 -22.35
N VAL A 526 -56.07 -3.53 -22.80
CA VAL A 526 -56.77 -4.61 -23.53
C VAL A 526 -57.24 -5.68 -22.53
N GLU A 527 -58.27 -6.46 -22.87
CA GLU A 527 -58.82 -7.53 -22.03
C GLU A 527 -57.72 -8.46 -21.46
N GLY A 528 -57.67 -8.56 -20.13
CA GLY A 528 -56.67 -9.31 -19.36
C GLY A 528 -55.45 -8.50 -18.86
N GLN A 529 -55.41 -7.17 -19.06
CA GLN A 529 -54.39 -6.27 -18.49
C GLN A 529 -54.96 -5.44 -17.33
N PRO A 530 -54.14 -5.05 -16.33
CA PRO A 530 -54.58 -4.16 -15.26
C PRO A 530 -54.87 -2.76 -15.82
N GLU A 531 -55.80 -2.01 -15.21
CA GLU A 531 -56.11 -0.62 -15.59
C GLU A 531 -54.90 0.31 -15.46
N SER A 532 -53.96 -0.02 -14.56
CA SER A 532 -52.70 0.73 -14.35
C SER A 532 -51.68 0.56 -15.47
N ILE A 533 -51.86 -0.39 -16.41
CA ILE A 533 -50.83 -0.80 -17.37
C ILE A 533 -50.28 0.36 -18.21
N VAL A 534 -51.13 1.33 -18.55
CA VAL A 534 -50.74 2.53 -19.32
C VAL A 534 -49.72 3.34 -18.52
N GLN A 535 -50.02 3.61 -17.25
CA GLN A 535 -49.15 4.35 -16.35
C GLN A 535 -47.88 3.56 -16.00
N ASP A 536 -47.99 2.24 -15.82
CA ASP A 536 -46.85 1.38 -15.49
C ASP A 536 -45.84 1.34 -16.64
N ILE A 537 -46.30 1.28 -17.90
CA ILE A 537 -45.44 1.37 -19.09
C ILE A 537 -44.80 2.76 -19.18
N GLU A 538 -45.57 3.83 -18.94
CA GLU A 538 -45.03 5.19 -19.00
C GLU A 538 -43.94 5.41 -17.94
N ASN A 539 -44.20 4.99 -16.69
CA ASN A 539 -43.24 5.06 -15.58
C ASN A 539 -41.98 4.24 -15.90
N MET A 540 -42.16 3.04 -16.47
CA MET A 540 -41.03 2.21 -16.91
C MET A 540 -40.21 2.93 -17.98
N VAL A 541 -40.84 3.49 -19.01
CA VAL A 541 -40.12 4.24 -20.06
C VAL A 541 -39.37 5.43 -19.45
N ARG A 542 -40.03 6.23 -18.60
CA ARG A 542 -39.43 7.37 -17.88
C ARG A 542 -38.18 6.98 -17.09
N SER A 543 -38.23 5.86 -16.38
CA SER A 543 -37.09 5.37 -15.59
C SER A 543 -35.80 5.17 -16.43
N TYR A 544 -35.92 4.93 -17.74
CA TYR A 544 -34.78 4.83 -18.65
C TYR A 544 -34.44 6.16 -19.33
N ILE A 545 -35.44 6.94 -19.75
CA ILE A 545 -35.21 8.15 -20.56
C ILE A 545 -34.94 9.41 -19.74
N GLU A 546 -35.32 9.48 -18.47
CA GLU A 546 -34.99 10.61 -17.58
C GLU A 546 -33.50 10.66 -17.24
N LYS A 547 -32.80 9.53 -17.37
CA LYS A 547 -31.35 9.45 -17.16
C LYS A 547 -30.63 10.37 -18.14
N PRO A 548 -29.77 11.30 -17.68
CA PRO A 548 -29.13 12.28 -18.55
C PRO A 548 -28.12 11.67 -19.55
N ASN A 549 -27.66 10.44 -19.28
CA ASN A 549 -26.73 9.70 -20.14
C ASN A 549 -27.45 8.80 -21.17
N CYS A 550 -28.77 8.81 -21.21
CA CYS A 550 -29.57 8.01 -22.13
C CYS A 550 -29.84 8.76 -23.44
N ILE A 551 -29.52 8.12 -24.56
CA ILE A 551 -29.88 8.57 -25.91
C ILE A 551 -31.27 8.03 -26.23
N ILE A 552 -32.19 8.90 -26.63
CA ILE A 552 -33.59 8.53 -26.90
C ILE A 552 -33.76 8.31 -28.40
N LEU A 553 -34.15 7.09 -28.81
CA LEU A 553 -34.52 6.77 -30.17
C LEU A 553 -36.04 6.79 -30.31
N ALA A 554 -36.59 7.90 -30.78
CA ALA A 554 -38.02 8.14 -30.90
C ALA A 554 -38.56 7.66 -32.26
N ILE A 555 -39.25 6.51 -32.27
CA ILE A 555 -39.76 5.86 -33.47
C ILE A 555 -41.23 6.19 -33.68
N SER A 556 -41.54 6.85 -34.80
CA SER A 556 -42.89 7.26 -35.19
C SER A 556 -43.24 6.79 -36.61
N PRO A 557 -44.48 6.33 -36.86
CA PRO A 557 -44.90 5.96 -38.21
C PRO A 557 -45.27 7.21 -39.04
N ALA A 558 -44.89 7.22 -40.32
CA ALA A 558 -45.09 8.36 -41.22
C ALA A 558 -46.53 8.49 -41.75
N ASN A 559 -47.32 7.41 -41.66
CA ASN A 559 -48.73 7.41 -42.05
C ASN A 559 -49.68 7.91 -40.94
N GLN A 560 -49.14 8.51 -39.87
CA GLN A 560 -49.89 9.13 -38.79
C GLN A 560 -49.35 10.54 -38.56
N ASP A 561 -50.19 11.43 -38.02
CA ASP A 561 -49.75 12.78 -37.66
C ASP A 561 -48.73 12.72 -36.53
N LEU A 562 -47.52 13.21 -36.83
CA LEU A 562 -46.40 13.25 -35.90
C LEU A 562 -46.69 14.12 -34.66
N ALA A 563 -47.59 15.09 -34.75
CA ALA A 563 -48.04 15.90 -33.62
C ALA A 563 -48.69 15.05 -32.51
N THR A 564 -49.24 13.89 -32.88
CA THR A 564 -49.91 12.95 -31.97
C THR A 564 -49.01 11.80 -31.52
N SER A 565 -47.72 11.81 -31.90
CA SER A 565 -46.76 10.76 -31.55
C SER A 565 -46.43 10.79 -30.06
N ASP A 566 -46.82 9.72 -29.36
CA ASP A 566 -46.51 9.53 -27.95
C ASP A 566 -44.98 9.46 -27.71
N ALA A 567 -44.22 8.97 -28.70
CA ALA A 567 -42.77 8.90 -28.65
C ALA A 567 -42.12 10.28 -28.56
N ILE A 568 -42.61 11.24 -29.37
CA ILE A 568 -42.08 12.60 -29.40
C ILE A 568 -42.56 13.40 -28.20
N LYS A 569 -43.81 13.19 -27.77
CA LYS A 569 -44.36 13.83 -26.57
C LYS A 569 -43.52 13.50 -25.33
N ILE A 570 -43.34 12.21 -25.05
CA ILE A 570 -42.60 11.78 -23.85
C ILE A 570 -41.10 12.16 -23.93
N SER A 571 -40.51 12.15 -25.13
CA SER A 571 -39.12 12.57 -25.33
C SER A 571 -38.93 14.07 -25.06
N ARG A 572 -39.86 14.93 -25.49
CA ARG A 572 -39.76 16.39 -25.27
C ARG A 572 -39.94 16.79 -23.81
N GLU A 573 -40.69 16.01 -23.03
CA GLU A 573 -40.84 16.28 -21.60
C GLU A 573 -39.53 16.07 -20.83
N VAL A 574 -38.70 15.12 -21.26
CA VAL A 574 -37.41 14.81 -20.62
C VAL A 574 -36.18 15.39 -21.34
N ASP A 575 -36.33 15.82 -22.59
CA ASP A 575 -35.33 16.46 -23.44
C ASP A 575 -35.96 17.61 -24.26
N PRO A 576 -36.31 18.75 -23.63
CA PRO A 576 -36.99 19.86 -24.32
C PRO A 576 -36.18 20.48 -25.45
N THR A 577 -34.84 20.42 -25.38
CA THR A 577 -33.92 20.98 -26.37
C THR A 577 -33.61 20.01 -27.51
N GLY A 578 -34.02 18.74 -27.39
CA GLY A 578 -33.76 17.69 -28.38
C GLY A 578 -32.27 17.36 -28.52
N GLU A 579 -31.49 17.51 -27.45
CA GLU A 579 -30.03 17.33 -27.42
C GLU A 579 -29.57 15.89 -27.47
N ARG A 580 -30.44 14.97 -27.07
CA ARG A 580 -30.14 13.52 -26.98
C ARG A 580 -31.25 12.66 -27.58
N THR A 581 -32.15 13.28 -28.36
CA THR A 581 -33.27 12.62 -29.03
C THR A 581 -33.02 12.49 -30.53
N LEU A 582 -33.04 11.27 -31.05
CA LEU A 582 -33.00 10.96 -32.48
C LEU A 582 -34.38 10.49 -32.96
N GLY A 583 -34.90 11.15 -34.00
CA GLY A 583 -36.17 10.79 -34.61
C GLY A 583 -36.02 9.76 -35.73
N VAL A 584 -36.82 8.70 -35.69
CA VAL A 584 -36.90 7.71 -36.77
C VAL A 584 -38.32 7.66 -37.30
N LEU A 585 -38.47 7.84 -38.62
CA LEU A 585 -39.73 7.70 -39.33
C LEU A 585 -39.81 6.34 -40.00
N THR A 586 -40.84 5.55 -39.66
CA THR A 586 -41.12 4.24 -40.29
C THR A 586 -42.33 4.32 -41.20
N LYS A 587 -42.60 3.29 -42.02
CA LYS A 587 -43.80 3.19 -42.87
C LYS A 587 -43.98 4.34 -43.87
N ILE A 588 -42.88 4.91 -44.35
CA ILE A 588 -42.89 6.01 -45.36
C ILE A 588 -43.47 5.53 -46.69
N ASP A 589 -43.34 4.24 -46.98
CA ASP A 589 -43.91 3.55 -48.15
C ASP A 589 -45.45 3.38 -48.08
N LEU A 590 -46.05 3.58 -46.90
CA LEU A 590 -47.48 3.43 -46.66
C LEU A 590 -48.21 4.77 -46.48
N MET A 591 -47.57 5.88 -46.87
CA MET A 591 -48.20 7.20 -46.85
C MET A 591 -49.27 7.33 -47.94
N ASP A 592 -50.26 8.20 -47.71
CA ASP A 592 -51.32 8.45 -48.67
C ASP A 592 -50.76 9.08 -49.95
N LYS A 593 -51.25 8.65 -51.11
CA LYS A 593 -50.81 9.15 -52.41
C LYS A 593 -50.99 10.67 -52.49
N GLY A 594 -49.91 11.40 -52.76
CA GLY A 594 -49.89 12.87 -52.81
C GLY A 594 -49.42 13.53 -51.53
N THR A 595 -49.05 12.76 -50.50
CA THR A 595 -48.39 13.25 -49.29
C THR A 595 -46.95 12.75 -49.22
N ASP A 596 -46.07 13.52 -48.59
CA ASP A 596 -44.67 13.15 -48.35
C ASP A 596 -44.21 13.58 -46.95
N ALA A 597 -43.06 13.05 -46.52
CA ALA A 597 -42.45 13.34 -45.23
C ALA A 597 -41.18 14.21 -45.33
N VAL A 598 -40.97 14.93 -46.44
CA VAL A 598 -39.71 15.67 -46.70
C VAL A 598 -39.48 16.73 -45.63
N ASP A 599 -40.50 17.52 -45.28
CA ASP A 599 -40.36 18.58 -44.27
C ASP A 599 -40.04 18.04 -42.87
N ILE A 600 -40.46 16.81 -42.55
CA ILE A 600 -40.11 16.15 -41.29
C ILE A 600 -38.67 15.63 -41.36
N LEU A 601 -38.30 14.95 -42.45
CA LEU A 601 -36.97 14.38 -42.65
C LEU A 601 -35.87 15.45 -42.73
N GLU A 602 -36.18 16.64 -43.25
CA GLU A 602 -35.29 17.80 -43.25
C GLU A 602 -35.27 18.57 -41.92
N GLY A 603 -36.13 18.19 -40.97
CA GLY A 603 -36.24 18.83 -39.65
C GLY A 603 -36.91 20.21 -39.68
N LYS A 604 -37.65 20.55 -40.75
CA LYS A 604 -38.39 21.81 -40.87
C LYS A 604 -39.65 21.82 -40.00
N SER A 605 -40.43 20.73 -40.01
CA SER A 605 -41.66 20.61 -39.20
C SER A 605 -41.36 20.34 -37.71
N TYR A 606 -40.39 19.48 -37.44
CA TYR A 606 -39.98 19.11 -36.08
C TYR A 606 -38.46 19.17 -35.95
N ARG A 607 -37.97 20.29 -35.42
CA ARG A 607 -36.53 20.50 -35.19
C ARG A 607 -36.06 19.63 -34.03
N LEU A 608 -35.13 18.73 -34.32
CA LEU A 608 -34.27 18.02 -33.37
C LEU A 608 -32.82 18.43 -33.65
N LYS A 609 -31.91 18.32 -32.67
CA LYS A 609 -30.49 18.59 -32.93
C LYS A 609 -29.85 17.54 -33.84
N PHE A 610 -30.39 16.31 -33.84
CA PHE A 610 -30.02 15.26 -34.78
C PHE A 610 -31.00 15.19 -35.96
N PRO A 611 -30.52 14.87 -37.17
CA PRO A 611 -31.38 14.71 -38.32
C PRO A 611 -32.31 13.52 -38.15
N TRP A 612 -33.53 13.64 -38.70
CA TRP A 612 -34.47 12.55 -38.79
C TRP A 612 -34.00 11.51 -39.80
N VAL A 613 -34.22 10.23 -39.50
CA VAL A 613 -33.89 9.12 -40.40
C VAL A 613 -35.14 8.35 -40.78
N GLY A 614 -35.40 8.27 -42.07
CA GLY A 614 -36.46 7.45 -42.65
C GLY A 614 -36.01 6.01 -42.84
N VAL A 615 -36.86 5.07 -42.44
CA VAL A 615 -36.60 3.62 -42.56
C VAL A 615 -37.81 2.94 -43.21
N VAL A 616 -37.55 2.13 -44.24
CA VAL A 616 -38.57 1.32 -44.92
C VAL A 616 -38.34 -0.13 -44.53
N ASN A 617 -39.30 -0.68 -43.78
CA ASN A 617 -39.23 -2.04 -43.26
C ASN A 617 -39.98 -3.02 -44.19
N ARG A 618 -39.78 -4.32 -43.97
CA ARG A 618 -40.58 -5.37 -44.63
C ARG A 618 -42.06 -5.22 -44.29
N SER A 619 -42.93 -5.36 -45.30
CA SER A 619 -44.37 -5.44 -45.09
C SER A 619 -44.75 -6.76 -44.38
N GLN A 620 -45.95 -6.84 -43.81
CA GLN A 620 -46.44 -8.09 -43.21
C GLN A 620 -46.48 -9.24 -44.24
N ALA A 621 -46.75 -8.93 -45.51
CA ALA A 621 -46.70 -9.90 -46.59
C ALA A 621 -45.27 -10.40 -46.87
N ASP A 622 -44.27 -9.52 -46.81
CA ASP A 622 -42.86 -9.90 -46.97
C ASP A 622 -42.35 -10.77 -45.82
N ILE A 623 -42.80 -10.46 -44.60
CA ILE A 623 -42.50 -11.25 -43.39
C ILE A 623 -43.08 -12.65 -43.53
N ASN A 624 -44.35 -12.76 -43.94
CA ASN A 624 -45.01 -14.06 -44.14
C ASN A 624 -44.36 -14.88 -45.27
N LYS A 625 -43.73 -14.20 -46.25
CA LYS A 625 -42.97 -14.82 -47.35
C LYS A 625 -41.50 -15.10 -47.00
N ASN A 626 -41.07 -14.87 -45.76
CA ASN A 626 -39.69 -15.02 -45.29
C ASN A 626 -38.66 -14.33 -46.20
N VAL A 627 -38.97 -13.12 -46.68
CA VAL A 627 -38.03 -12.34 -47.49
C VAL A 627 -36.78 -12.04 -46.68
N ASP A 628 -35.62 -12.37 -47.24
CA ASP A 628 -34.32 -12.16 -46.61
C ASP A 628 -34.07 -10.68 -46.31
N MET A 629 -33.41 -10.42 -45.18
CA MET A 629 -33.14 -9.08 -44.69
C MET A 629 -32.16 -8.32 -45.60
N ILE A 630 -31.25 -9.03 -46.28
CA ILE A 630 -30.36 -8.42 -47.28
C ILE A 630 -31.17 -7.87 -48.46
N ALA A 631 -32.16 -8.65 -48.94
CA ALA A 631 -33.08 -8.22 -49.99
C ALA A 631 -33.96 -7.05 -49.52
N ALA A 632 -34.39 -7.03 -48.26
CA ALA A 632 -35.14 -5.93 -47.67
C ALA A 632 -34.33 -4.61 -47.64
N ARG A 633 -33.07 -4.65 -47.17
CA ARG A 633 -32.17 -3.49 -47.18
C ARG A 633 -31.87 -2.98 -48.58
N ARG A 634 -31.76 -3.87 -49.57
CA ARG A 634 -31.61 -3.49 -50.98
C ARG A 634 -32.85 -2.75 -51.49
N ARG A 635 -34.05 -3.26 -51.22
CA ARG A 635 -35.31 -2.60 -51.60
C ARG A 635 -35.48 -1.24 -50.91
N GLU A 636 -35.08 -1.13 -49.64
CA GLU A 636 -35.07 0.15 -48.91
C GLU A 636 -34.18 1.18 -49.62
N ARG A 637 -32.96 0.79 -50.01
CA ARG A 637 -32.03 1.66 -50.74
C ARG A 637 -32.56 2.06 -52.12
N GLU A 638 -33.14 1.09 -52.83
CA GLU A 638 -33.77 1.33 -54.14
C GLU A 638 -34.95 2.30 -54.01
N TYR A 639 -35.81 2.14 -52.99
CA TYR A 639 -36.94 3.03 -52.73
C TYR A 639 -36.50 4.49 -52.58
N PHE A 640 -35.56 4.77 -51.68
CA PHE A 640 -35.09 6.15 -51.47
C PHE A 640 -34.35 6.73 -52.69
N ALA A 641 -33.70 5.88 -53.51
CA ALA A 641 -33.04 6.32 -54.74
C ALA A 641 -34.03 6.58 -55.89
N SER A 642 -35.08 5.76 -56.01
CA SER A 642 -36.05 5.83 -57.10
C SER A 642 -37.11 6.90 -56.89
N THR A 643 -37.55 7.11 -55.64
CA THR A 643 -38.65 8.03 -55.30
C THR A 643 -38.22 9.50 -55.48
N PRO A 644 -38.85 10.28 -56.38
CA PRO A 644 -38.44 11.64 -56.71
C PRO A 644 -38.31 12.57 -55.50
N GLU A 645 -39.25 12.47 -54.56
CA GLU A 645 -39.38 13.34 -53.39
C GLU A 645 -38.26 13.12 -52.36
N TYR A 646 -37.67 11.92 -52.30
CA TYR A 646 -36.64 11.55 -51.31
C TYR A 646 -35.24 11.37 -51.90
N ARG A 647 -35.08 11.49 -53.23
CA ARG A 647 -33.84 11.19 -53.94
C ARG A 647 -32.64 11.99 -53.42
N HIS A 648 -32.82 13.28 -53.09
CA HIS A 648 -31.76 14.13 -52.54
C HIS A 648 -31.36 13.73 -51.11
N LEU A 649 -32.26 13.07 -50.38
CA LEU A 649 -32.05 12.60 -49.01
C LEU A 649 -31.52 11.17 -48.93
N ALA A 650 -31.53 10.40 -50.03
CA ALA A 650 -31.24 8.97 -50.05
C ALA A 650 -29.95 8.55 -49.33
N HIS A 651 -28.90 9.38 -49.36
CA HIS A 651 -27.62 9.11 -48.70
C HIS A 651 -27.67 9.18 -47.15
N ARG A 652 -28.72 9.78 -46.58
CA ARG A 652 -28.96 9.94 -45.12
C ARG A 652 -30.13 9.10 -44.61
N MET A 653 -30.69 8.23 -45.44
CA MET A 653 -31.87 7.43 -45.12
C MET A 653 -31.52 5.95 -45.06
N GLY A 654 -32.39 5.18 -44.40
CA GLY A 654 -32.32 3.73 -44.31
C GLY A 654 -31.70 3.18 -43.03
N SER A 655 -32.00 1.90 -42.79
CA SER A 655 -31.60 1.15 -41.60
C SER A 655 -30.08 1.04 -41.41
N GLU A 656 -29.31 0.91 -42.50
CA GLU A 656 -27.84 0.84 -42.45
C GLU A 656 -27.22 2.19 -42.05
N HIS A 657 -27.78 3.30 -42.56
CA HIS A 657 -27.34 4.65 -42.18
C HIS A 657 -27.66 4.92 -40.71
N LEU A 658 -28.86 4.54 -40.26
CA LEU A 658 -29.28 4.64 -38.86
C LEU A 658 -28.32 3.91 -37.92
N ALA A 659 -27.97 2.66 -38.22
CA ALA A 659 -27.04 1.88 -37.40
C ALA A 659 -25.66 2.55 -37.26
N LYS A 660 -25.11 3.07 -38.37
CA LYS A 660 -23.82 3.80 -38.38
C LYS A 660 -23.91 5.12 -37.59
N MET A 661 -25.02 5.85 -37.73
CA MET A 661 -25.25 7.10 -37.00
C MET A 661 -25.34 6.86 -35.49
N LEU A 662 -26.10 5.84 -35.06
CA LEU A 662 -26.25 5.49 -33.66
C LEU A 662 -24.93 5.06 -33.02
N SER A 663 -24.13 4.24 -33.72
CA SER A 663 -22.82 3.80 -33.23
C SER A 663 -21.86 4.98 -33.05
N LYS A 664 -21.73 5.86 -34.05
CA LYS A 664 -20.89 7.07 -33.97
C LYS A 664 -21.34 8.03 -32.87
N HIS A 665 -22.65 8.18 -32.69
CA HIS A 665 -23.17 9.07 -31.65
C HIS A 665 -22.95 8.50 -30.26
N LEU A 666 -23.23 7.21 -30.05
CA LEU A 666 -22.95 6.52 -28.79
C LEU A 666 -21.47 6.64 -28.41
N GLU A 667 -20.56 6.47 -29.36
CA GLU A 667 -19.11 6.65 -29.14
C GLU A 667 -18.76 8.07 -28.66
N THR A 668 -19.35 9.10 -29.26
CA THR A 668 -19.13 10.50 -28.89
C THR A 668 -19.59 10.77 -27.45
N VAL A 669 -20.73 10.20 -27.08
CA VAL A 669 -21.26 10.28 -25.71
C VAL A 669 -20.38 9.51 -24.74
N ILE A 670 -19.94 8.29 -25.08
CA ILE A 670 -19.01 7.50 -24.26
C ILE A 670 -17.71 8.29 -24.00
N LYS A 671 -17.08 8.84 -25.05
CA LYS A 671 -15.83 9.59 -24.94
C LYS A 671 -15.95 10.83 -24.04
N SER A 672 -17.04 11.59 -24.16
CA SER A 672 -17.23 12.79 -23.34
C SER A 672 -17.50 12.48 -21.87
N ARG A 673 -18.00 11.27 -21.56
CA ARG A 673 -18.41 10.88 -20.19
C ARG A 673 -17.40 10.01 -19.44
N ILE A 674 -16.47 9.33 -20.12
CA ILE A 674 -15.41 8.52 -19.49
C ILE A 674 -14.70 9.24 -18.33
N PRO A 675 -14.26 10.51 -18.45
CA PRO A 675 -13.61 11.21 -17.33
C PRO A 675 -14.50 11.34 -16.10
N GLY A 676 -15.81 11.56 -16.29
CA GLY A 676 -16.78 11.63 -15.20
C GLY A 676 -16.99 10.27 -14.54
N ILE A 677 -17.07 9.19 -15.32
CA ILE A 677 -17.19 7.81 -14.83
C ILE A 677 -15.93 7.41 -14.05
N GLN A 678 -14.73 7.75 -14.55
CA GLN A 678 -13.47 7.48 -13.87
C GLN A 678 -13.38 8.23 -12.53
N SER A 679 -13.82 9.49 -12.49
CA SER A 679 -13.91 10.27 -11.24
C SER A 679 -14.87 9.64 -10.24
N LEU A 680 -16.06 9.20 -10.68
CA LEU A 680 -17.02 8.49 -9.83
C LEU A 680 -16.43 7.20 -9.26
N ILE A 681 -15.80 6.38 -10.10
CA ILE A 681 -15.17 5.12 -9.68
C ILE A 681 -14.08 5.37 -8.65
N ASN A 682 -13.17 6.31 -8.90
CA ASN A 682 -12.09 6.65 -7.98
C ASN A 682 -12.63 7.14 -6.63
N LYS A 683 -13.65 8.00 -6.65
CA LYS A 683 -14.29 8.51 -5.44
C LYS A 683 -14.94 7.37 -4.64
N THR A 684 -15.72 6.50 -5.29
CA THR A 684 -16.39 5.39 -4.62
C THR A 684 -15.40 4.35 -4.09
N ILE A 685 -14.28 4.10 -4.77
CA ILE A 685 -13.20 3.23 -4.25
C ILE A 685 -12.68 3.78 -2.92
N VAL A 686 -12.36 5.08 -2.85
CA VAL A 686 -11.87 5.71 -1.62
C VAL A 686 -12.90 5.64 -0.49
N GLU A 687 -14.18 5.85 -0.79
CA GLU A 687 -15.27 5.73 0.18
C GLU A 687 -15.39 4.29 0.72
N LEU A 688 -15.38 3.29 -0.15
CA LEU A 688 -15.45 1.87 0.21
C LEU A 688 -14.22 1.42 1.02
N GLU A 689 -13.01 1.85 0.64
CA GLU A 689 -11.77 1.56 1.38
C GLU A 689 -11.77 2.19 2.77
N THR A 690 -12.28 3.41 2.89
CA THR A 690 -12.42 4.10 4.18
C THR A 690 -13.40 3.37 5.09
N GLU A 691 -14.54 2.92 4.54
CA GLU A 691 -15.54 2.17 5.30
C GLU A 691 -15.02 0.79 5.71
N LEU A 692 -14.34 0.07 4.81
CA LEU A 692 -13.70 -1.22 5.12
C LEU A 692 -12.60 -1.07 6.19
N SER A 693 -11.82 0.01 6.15
CA SER A 693 -10.82 0.31 7.17
C SER A 693 -11.46 0.51 8.55
N ARG A 694 -12.60 1.19 8.63
CA ARG A 694 -13.36 1.36 9.89
C ARG A 694 -13.93 0.06 10.43
N LEU A 695 -14.38 -0.84 9.55
CA LEU A 695 -14.91 -2.14 9.95
C LEU A 695 -13.79 -3.13 10.34
N GLY A 696 -12.52 -2.82 10.06
CA GLY A 696 -11.40 -3.71 10.36
C GLY A 696 -11.18 -4.80 9.30
N ARG A 697 -10.06 -5.52 9.42
CA ARG A 697 -9.62 -6.52 8.43
C ARG A 697 -10.44 -7.82 8.53
N PRO A 698 -10.68 -8.52 7.41
CA PRO A 698 -11.29 -9.85 7.45
C PRO A 698 -10.38 -10.83 8.18
N ILE A 699 -10.97 -11.62 9.07
CA ILE A 699 -10.28 -12.67 9.83
C ILE A 699 -10.16 -13.91 8.93
N ALA A 700 -8.98 -14.51 8.91
CA ALA A 700 -8.75 -15.76 8.19
C ALA A 700 -9.64 -16.89 8.74
N ALA A 701 -10.08 -17.80 7.87
CA ALA A 701 -10.95 -18.90 8.26
C ALA A 701 -10.20 -20.00 9.05
N ASP A 702 -8.93 -20.19 8.74
CA ASP A 702 -8.06 -21.21 9.31
C ASP A 702 -7.54 -20.83 10.71
N ALA A 703 -7.15 -21.85 11.48
CA ALA A 703 -6.67 -21.66 12.85
C ALA A 703 -5.36 -20.85 12.91
N GLY A 704 -4.47 -21.00 11.92
CA GLY A 704 -3.18 -20.31 11.87
C GLY A 704 -3.35 -18.81 11.64
N GLY A 705 -4.21 -18.42 10.70
CA GLY A 705 -4.52 -17.02 10.45
C GLY A 705 -5.26 -16.36 11.62
N LYS A 706 -6.17 -17.07 12.31
CA LYS A 706 -6.80 -16.58 13.56
C LYS A 706 -5.78 -16.35 14.67
N LEU A 707 -4.86 -17.29 14.86
CA LEU A 707 -3.77 -17.15 15.83
C LEU A 707 -2.89 -15.94 15.49
N TYR A 708 -2.53 -15.78 14.21
CA TYR A 708 -1.76 -14.63 13.74
C TYR A 708 -2.47 -13.30 14.04
N SER A 709 -3.77 -13.20 13.76
CA SER A 709 -4.56 -11.99 14.06
C SER A 709 -4.58 -11.68 15.56
N ILE A 710 -4.76 -12.68 16.41
CA ILE A 710 -4.71 -12.49 17.87
C ILE A 710 -3.32 -12.00 18.30
N MET A 711 -2.26 -12.62 17.80
CA MET A 711 -0.88 -12.22 18.11
C MET A 711 -0.56 -10.79 17.63
N GLU A 712 -1.08 -10.38 16.48
CA GLU A 712 -0.93 -9.01 15.96
C GLU A 712 -1.59 -8.00 16.90
N ILE A 713 -2.82 -8.28 17.36
CA ILE A 713 -3.54 -7.43 18.33
C ILE A 713 -2.80 -7.37 19.67
N CYS A 714 -2.30 -8.49 20.17
CA CYS A 714 -1.50 -8.54 21.40
C CYS A 714 -0.20 -7.72 21.28
N ARG A 715 0.47 -7.75 20.12
CA ARG A 715 1.67 -6.92 19.88
C ARG A 715 1.35 -5.44 19.87
N LEU A 716 0.22 -5.02 19.31
CA LEU A 716 -0.24 -3.63 19.35
C LEU A 716 -0.49 -3.19 20.80
N PHE A 717 -1.15 -4.03 21.60
CA PHE A 717 -1.30 -3.79 23.04
C PHE A 717 0.05 -3.69 23.77
N ASP A 718 0.99 -4.62 23.54
CA ASP A 718 2.34 -4.59 24.13
C ASP A 718 3.09 -3.31 23.76
N GLN A 719 2.98 -2.86 22.50
CA GLN A 719 3.58 -1.61 22.04
C GLN A 719 2.96 -0.41 22.78
N ASN A 720 1.63 -0.32 22.83
CA ASN A 720 0.94 0.75 23.53
C ASN A 720 1.32 0.78 25.01
N PHE A 721 1.39 -0.37 25.68
CA PHE A 721 1.83 -0.44 27.08
C PHE A 721 3.26 0.06 27.27
N ARG A 722 4.20 -0.31 26.39
CA ARG A 722 5.59 0.17 26.41
C ARG A 722 5.69 1.67 26.21
N GLU A 723 4.92 2.23 25.27
CA GLU A 723 4.88 3.68 25.03
C GLU A 723 4.34 4.44 26.24
N HIS A 724 3.34 3.90 26.93
CA HIS A 724 2.82 4.50 28.17
C HIS A 724 3.82 4.42 29.34
N LEU A 725 4.63 3.37 29.38
CA LEU A 725 5.66 3.18 30.40
C LEU A 725 6.88 4.09 30.16
N ASP A 726 7.37 4.18 28.91
CA ASP A 726 8.58 4.92 28.52
C ASP A 726 8.31 6.39 28.13
N GLY A 727 7.06 6.76 27.80
CA GLY A 727 6.72 8.04 27.19
C GLY A 727 6.80 9.25 28.12
N VAL A 728 6.86 10.44 27.53
CA VAL A 728 7.03 11.77 28.18
C VAL A 728 5.85 12.17 29.09
N ARG A 729 4.77 11.38 29.16
CA ARG A 729 3.65 11.64 30.08
C ARG A 729 3.20 10.39 30.85
N SER A 730 3.53 10.40 32.14
CA SER A 730 2.81 9.82 33.29
C SER A 730 3.16 8.42 33.79
N GLY A 731 3.70 7.47 33.01
CA GLY A 731 4.04 6.13 33.53
C GLY A 731 5.33 6.12 34.35
N GLY A 732 6.46 6.30 33.66
CA GLY A 732 7.79 6.36 34.26
C GLY A 732 7.92 7.45 35.32
N ASP A 733 7.36 8.64 35.11
CA ASP A 733 7.41 9.75 36.08
C ASP A 733 6.69 9.42 37.39
N LYS A 734 5.55 8.71 37.34
CA LYS A 734 4.84 8.27 38.55
C LYS A 734 5.68 7.25 39.32
N VAL A 735 6.32 6.32 38.63
CA VAL A 735 7.24 5.35 39.24
C VAL A 735 8.45 6.08 39.85
N TYR A 736 9.02 7.05 39.14
CA TYR A 736 10.12 7.87 39.65
C TYR A 736 9.72 8.64 40.92
N ASN A 737 8.51 9.20 40.95
CA ASN A 737 7.97 9.89 42.12
C ASN A 737 7.83 8.97 43.36
N VAL A 738 7.50 7.69 43.17
CA VAL A 738 7.51 6.71 44.28
C VAL A 738 8.93 6.61 44.87
N PHE A 739 9.95 6.56 44.02
CA PHE A 739 11.34 6.36 44.44
C PHE A 739 12.00 7.61 45.00
N ASP A 740 11.73 8.79 44.44
CA ASP A 740 12.43 10.02 44.82
C ASP A 740 11.73 10.79 45.95
N ASN A 741 10.40 10.63 46.06
CA ASN A 741 9.60 11.36 47.04
C ASN A 741 8.97 10.45 48.10
N GLN A 742 8.19 9.43 47.70
CA GLN A 742 7.40 8.64 48.65
C GLN A 742 8.26 7.76 49.57
N LEU A 743 9.15 6.94 49.00
CA LEU A 743 10.04 6.07 49.76
C LEU A 743 10.98 6.87 50.69
N PRO A 744 11.65 7.95 50.25
CA PRO A 744 12.51 8.74 51.12
C PRO A 744 11.73 9.45 52.23
N ALA A 745 10.52 9.93 51.95
CA ALA A 745 9.64 10.49 52.98
C ALA A 745 9.21 9.44 54.00
N ALA A 746 8.89 8.22 53.56
CA ALA A 746 8.54 7.10 54.43
C ALA A 746 9.71 6.69 55.33
N LEU A 747 10.93 6.62 54.79
CA LEU A 747 12.14 6.33 55.57
C LEU A 747 12.45 7.42 56.59
N LYS A 748 12.29 8.71 56.23
CA LYS A 748 12.50 9.83 57.17
C LYS A 748 11.46 9.89 58.29
N ARG A 749 10.25 9.37 58.06
CA ARG A 749 9.16 9.32 59.06
C ARG A 749 9.34 8.20 60.08
N LEU A 750 10.26 7.25 59.85
CA LEU A 750 10.60 6.24 60.84
C LEU A 750 11.27 6.94 62.03
N GLN A 751 10.47 7.26 63.05
CA GLN A 751 10.97 7.72 64.33
C GLN A 751 11.53 6.53 65.08
N PHE A 752 12.84 6.50 65.25
CA PHE A 752 13.54 5.43 65.98
C PHE A 752 13.53 5.65 67.51
N ASP A 753 12.79 6.65 68.00
CA ASP A 753 12.75 7.06 69.40
C ASP A 753 12.31 5.91 70.34
N ARG A 754 11.46 5.01 69.84
CA ARG A 754 11.01 3.83 70.60
C ARG A 754 12.11 2.77 70.72
N GLN A 755 12.81 2.50 69.63
CA GLN A 755 13.88 1.49 69.55
C GLN A 755 15.18 1.98 70.22
N LEU A 756 15.45 3.27 70.13
CA LEU A 756 16.63 3.94 70.70
C LEU A 756 16.30 4.73 71.96
N SER A 757 15.22 4.37 72.66
CA SER A 757 14.91 4.96 73.96
C SER A 757 16.00 4.61 74.98
N MET A 758 16.28 5.52 75.91
CA MET A 758 17.31 5.29 76.93
C MET A 758 17.04 4.04 77.77
N GLU A 759 15.77 3.75 78.03
CA GLU A 759 15.34 2.54 78.74
C GLU A 759 15.65 1.27 77.94
N ASN A 760 15.34 1.27 76.63
CA ASN A 760 15.60 0.11 75.77
C ASN A 760 17.08 -0.12 75.52
N ILE A 761 17.86 0.96 75.31
CA ILE A 761 19.32 0.88 75.16
C ILE A 761 19.94 0.30 76.44
N LYS A 762 19.57 0.82 77.62
CA LYS A 762 20.06 0.30 78.90
C LYS A 762 19.75 -1.19 79.04
N LYS A 763 18.51 -1.58 78.79
CA LYS A 763 18.06 -2.97 78.87
C LYS A 763 18.90 -3.88 77.97
N LEU A 764 18.96 -3.60 76.67
CA LEU A 764 19.62 -4.47 75.68
C LEU A 764 21.14 -4.53 75.85
N ILE A 765 21.77 -3.43 76.29
CA ILE A 765 23.20 -3.38 76.54
C ILE A 765 23.56 -4.17 77.81
N THR A 766 22.83 -3.98 78.90
CA THR A 766 23.08 -4.71 80.15
C THR A 766 22.78 -6.20 80.02
N GLU A 767 21.72 -6.58 79.30
CA GLU A 767 21.42 -7.99 78.99
C GLU A 767 22.52 -8.66 78.15
N ALA A 768 23.15 -7.90 77.25
CA ALA A 768 24.21 -8.42 76.38
C ALA A 768 25.58 -8.54 77.06
N ASP A 769 25.87 -7.70 78.06
CA ASP A 769 27.16 -7.71 78.79
C ASP A 769 27.19 -8.77 79.91
N GLY A 770 26.02 -9.18 80.42
CA GLY A 770 25.89 -10.27 81.40
C GLY A 770 26.29 -9.85 82.84
N TYR A 771 26.59 -10.84 83.70
CA TYR A 771 26.84 -10.62 85.14
C TYR A 771 28.24 -10.08 85.47
N GLN A 772 29.21 -10.24 84.56
CA GLN A 772 30.57 -9.69 84.67
C GLN A 772 30.84 -8.74 83.49
N PRO A 773 30.91 -7.41 83.72
CA PRO A 773 31.17 -6.45 82.65
C PRO A 773 32.56 -6.67 82.03
N HIS A 774 32.62 -6.86 80.71
CA HIS A 774 33.88 -7.07 80.01
C HIS A 774 34.68 -5.75 79.86
N LEU A 775 35.99 -5.83 79.64
CA LEU A 775 36.83 -4.66 79.32
C LEU A 775 36.62 -4.13 77.89
N ILE A 776 35.76 -4.79 77.09
CA ILE A 776 35.51 -4.53 75.67
C ILE A 776 34.02 -4.16 75.49
N ALA A 777 33.69 -3.34 74.49
CA ALA A 777 32.32 -2.94 74.19
C ALA A 777 31.37 -4.14 73.94
N PRO A 778 30.11 -4.13 74.43
CA PRO A 778 29.20 -5.27 74.35
C PRO A 778 28.60 -5.40 72.93
N GLU A 779 29.36 -6.06 72.05
CA GLU A 779 29.06 -6.22 70.63
C GLU A 779 27.62 -6.70 70.37
N GLN A 780 27.19 -7.75 71.08
CA GLN A 780 25.87 -8.35 70.91
C GLN A 780 24.71 -7.37 71.20
N GLY A 781 24.92 -6.40 72.09
CA GLY A 781 23.93 -5.37 72.40
C GLY A 781 23.78 -4.35 71.26
N TYR A 782 24.89 -3.94 70.64
CA TYR A 782 24.86 -3.14 69.41
C TYR A 782 24.16 -3.88 68.27
N ARG A 783 24.44 -5.18 68.10
CA ARG A 783 23.80 -5.99 67.05
C ARG A 783 22.28 -5.99 67.19
N ARG A 784 21.77 -6.28 68.40
CA ARG A 784 20.32 -6.30 68.69
C ARG A 784 19.65 -4.94 68.50
N LEU A 785 20.31 -3.85 68.92
CA LEU A 785 19.78 -2.50 68.75
C LEU A 785 19.66 -2.13 67.27
N ILE A 786 20.70 -2.41 66.48
CA ILE A 786 20.70 -2.14 65.03
C ILE A 786 19.62 -2.98 64.34
N GLU A 787 19.57 -4.29 64.61
CA GLU A 787 18.58 -5.20 64.04
C GLU A 787 17.13 -4.74 64.35
N SER A 788 16.83 -4.43 65.61
CA SER A 788 15.49 -3.97 66.02
C SER A 788 15.06 -2.66 65.34
N THR A 789 16.03 -1.85 64.90
CA THR A 789 15.78 -0.59 64.22
C THR A 789 15.60 -0.81 62.71
N LEU A 790 16.49 -1.58 62.08
CA LEU A 790 16.46 -1.83 60.64
C LEU A 790 15.24 -2.63 60.18
N VAL A 791 14.73 -3.56 61.00
CA VAL A 791 13.51 -4.35 60.67
C VAL A 791 12.29 -3.45 60.38
N THR A 792 12.23 -2.24 60.95
CA THR A 792 11.13 -1.29 60.70
C THR A 792 11.08 -0.77 59.25
N ILE A 793 12.18 -0.89 58.50
CA ILE A 793 12.28 -0.46 57.08
C ILE A 793 11.49 -1.40 56.14
N ARG A 794 11.16 -2.62 56.59
CA ARG A 794 10.36 -3.58 55.79
C ARG A 794 9.02 -2.99 55.35
N GLY A 795 8.35 -2.22 56.22
CA GLY A 795 7.07 -1.57 55.91
C GLY A 795 7.15 -0.58 54.73
N PRO A 796 8.03 0.45 54.80
CA PRO A 796 8.28 1.35 53.68
C PRO A 796 8.73 0.66 52.39
N ALA A 797 9.53 -0.41 52.47
CA ALA A 797 9.96 -1.17 51.30
C ALA A 797 8.78 -1.88 50.61
N GLU A 798 7.90 -2.51 51.38
CA GLU A 798 6.67 -3.15 50.89
C GLU A 798 5.70 -2.13 50.27
N ALA A 799 5.49 -0.99 50.94
CA ALA A 799 4.63 0.07 50.41
C ALA A 799 5.12 0.61 49.05
N ALA A 800 6.44 0.71 48.84
CA ALA A 800 7.00 1.13 47.56
C ALA A 800 6.78 0.10 46.44
N VAL A 801 6.87 -1.20 46.77
CA VAL A 801 6.57 -2.31 45.86
C VAL A 801 5.11 -2.23 45.40
N ASP A 802 4.18 -2.06 46.33
CA ASP A 802 2.74 -2.03 46.05
C ASP A 802 2.32 -0.76 45.28
N ALA A 803 2.94 0.38 45.57
CA ALA A 803 2.69 1.63 44.84
C ALA A 803 3.08 1.53 43.36
N VAL A 804 4.24 0.92 43.05
CA VAL A 804 4.65 0.68 41.65
C VAL A 804 3.71 -0.29 40.95
N HIS A 805 3.31 -1.36 41.64
CA HIS A 805 2.34 -2.33 41.10
C HIS A 805 1.02 -1.69 40.69
N SER A 806 0.47 -0.81 41.54
CA SER A 806 -0.76 -0.07 41.23
C SER A 806 -0.61 0.80 39.98
N ILE A 807 0.55 1.45 39.81
CA ILE A 807 0.82 2.27 38.61
C ILE A 807 0.85 1.38 37.37
N LEU A 808 1.48 0.22 37.41
CA LEU A 808 1.55 -0.71 36.27
C LEU A 808 0.15 -1.22 35.88
N LYS A 809 -0.72 -1.52 36.86
CA LYS A 809 -2.13 -1.90 36.59
C LYS A 809 -2.91 -0.80 35.88
N ASP A 810 -2.75 0.46 36.30
CA ASP A 810 -3.39 1.60 35.63
C ASP A 810 -2.94 1.73 34.17
N LEU A 811 -1.66 1.48 33.89
CA LEU A 811 -1.11 1.54 32.53
C LEU A 811 -1.66 0.42 31.63
N VAL A 812 -1.87 -0.78 32.18
CA VAL A 812 -2.56 -1.88 31.45
C VAL A 812 -3.96 -1.44 31.03
N HIS A 813 -4.75 -0.86 31.93
CA HIS A 813 -6.11 -0.40 31.60
C HIS A 813 -6.14 0.70 30.52
N LYS A 814 -5.16 1.61 30.54
CA LYS A 814 -5.00 2.62 29.48
C LYS A 814 -4.64 2.00 28.15
N ALA A 815 -3.64 1.10 28.12
CA ALA A 815 -3.21 0.42 26.91
C ALA A 815 -4.34 -0.39 26.25
N ILE A 816 -5.18 -1.07 27.05
CA ILE A 816 -6.39 -1.74 26.54
C ILE A 816 -7.36 -0.75 25.89
N SER A 817 -7.56 0.42 26.51
CA SER A 817 -8.53 1.42 26.04
C SER A 817 -8.08 2.14 24.76
N GLU A 818 -6.78 2.22 24.54
CA GLU A 818 -6.16 2.86 23.36
C GLU A 818 -5.89 1.88 22.21
N THR A 819 -6.08 0.57 22.43
CA THR A 819 -5.96 -0.44 21.37
C THR A 819 -7.32 -0.63 20.68
N PRO A 820 -7.55 -0.09 19.46
CA PRO A 820 -8.87 -0.09 18.81
C PRO A 820 -9.38 -1.50 18.48
N GLU A 821 -8.49 -2.43 18.14
CA GLU A 821 -8.83 -3.81 17.82
C GLU A 821 -9.39 -4.56 19.05
N LEU A 822 -8.90 -4.25 20.26
CA LEU A 822 -9.46 -4.79 21.50
C LEU A 822 -10.86 -4.22 21.80
N LYS A 823 -11.28 -3.10 21.18
CA LYS A 823 -12.67 -2.63 21.26
C LYS A 823 -13.58 -3.46 20.35
N GLN A 824 -13.06 -3.91 19.22
CA GLN A 824 -13.79 -4.74 18.24
C GLN A 824 -13.99 -6.17 18.71
N TYR A 825 -13.08 -6.71 19.54
CA TYR A 825 -13.14 -8.08 20.05
C TYR A 825 -13.25 -8.11 21.59
N PRO A 826 -14.48 -8.03 22.16
CA PRO A 826 -14.67 -8.00 23.61
C PRO A 826 -14.15 -9.24 24.33
N GLY A 827 -14.25 -10.42 23.72
CA GLY A 827 -13.73 -11.68 24.29
C GLY A 827 -12.22 -11.64 24.46
N LEU A 828 -11.48 -11.26 23.40
CA LEU A 828 -10.04 -11.11 23.47
C LEU A 828 -9.60 -10.01 24.45
N ARG A 829 -10.34 -8.90 24.55
CA ARG A 829 -10.05 -7.80 25.48
C ARG A 829 -10.00 -8.26 26.94
N VAL A 830 -10.96 -9.09 27.35
CA VAL A 830 -11.04 -9.60 28.73
C VAL A 830 -9.85 -10.51 29.02
N GLU A 831 -9.56 -11.45 28.12
CA GLU A 831 -8.46 -12.41 28.29
C GLU A 831 -7.08 -11.74 28.34
N VAL A 832 -6.81 -10.80 27.43
CA VAL A 832 -5.55 -10.04 27.43
C VAL A 832 -5.41 -9.21 28.70
N GLY A 833 -6.49 -8.58 29.18
CA GLY A 833 -6.46 -7.83 30.42
C GLY A 833 -6.20 -8.68 31.66
N ASN A 834 -6.86 -9.84 31.76
CA ASN A 834 -6.67 -10.79 32.85
C ASN A 834 -5.23 -11.32 32.88
N ALA A 835 -4.71 -11.75 31.72
CA ALA A 835 -3.36 -12.28 31.61
C ALA A 835 -2.28 -11.25 32.00
N ALA A 836 -2.43 -9.99 31.54
CA ALA A 836 -1.51 -8.92 31.90
C ALA A 836 -1.53 -8.64 33.42
N ILE A 837 -2.71 -8.58 34.03
CA ILE A 837 -2.87 -8.36 35.48
C ILE A 837 -2.25 -9.49 36.29
N GLU A 838 -2.47 -10.74 35.89
CA GLU A 838 -1.92 -11.91 36.56
C GLU A 838 -0.39 -11.93 36.51
N SER A 839 0.21 -11.60 35.35
CA SER A 839 1.66 -11.45 35.21
C SER A 839 2.22 -10.38 36.16
N LEU A 840 1.55 -9.22 36.27
CA LEU A 840 1.96 -8.17 37.19
C LEU A 840 1.88 -8.62 38.66
N ASP A 841 0.84 -9.36 39.06
CA ASP A 841 0.70 -9.85 40.43
C ASP A 841 1.86 -10.81 40.81
N ARG A 842 2.30 -11.67 39.88
CA ARG A 842 3.49 -12.53 40.08
C ARG A 842 4.78 -11.72 40.21
N MET A 843 4.95 -10.69 39.38
CA MET A 843 6.11 -9.80 39.42
C MET A 843 6.17 -9.01 40.74
N ARG A 844 5.02 -8.55 41.25
CA ARG A 844 4.90 -7.90 42.55
C ARG A 844 5.41 -8.80 43.68
N ASP A 845 4.98 -10.07 43.71
CA ASP A 845 5.39 -11.00 44.76
C ASP A 845 6.89 -11.31 44.74
N GLN A 846 7.49 -11.43 43.55
CA GLN A 846 8.94 -11.59 43.41
C GLN A 846 9.68 -10.33 43.88
N SER A 847 9.21 -9.15 43.46
CA SER A 847 9.79 -7.87 43.87
C SER A 847 9.69 -7.63 45.37
N LYS A 848 8.58 -8.03 46.01
CA LYS A 848 8.40 -7.95 47.46
C LYS A 848 9.45 -8.79 48.19
N LYS A 849 9.63 -10.05 47.77
CA LYS A 849 10.65 -10.95 48.34
C LYS A 849 12.06 -10.36 48.19
N ALA A 850 12.40 -9.87 46.99
CA ALA A 850 13.72 -9.30 46.73
C ALA A 850 13.99 -8.00 47.52
N ALA A 851 12.99 -7.12 47.63
CA ALA A 851 13.12 -5.88 48.40
C ALA A 851 13.27 -6.15 49.90
N LEU A 852 12.50 -7.07 50.46
CA LEU A 852 12.61 -7.46 51.87
C LEU A 852 13.94 -8.17 52.16
N GLN A 853 14.42 -9.00 51.24
CA GLN A 853 15.72 -9.66 51.38
C GLN A 853 16.88 -8.67 51.45
N LEU A 854 16.83 -7.54 50.73
CA LEU A 854 17.83 -6.48 50.86
C LEU A 854 17.85 -5.88 52.27
N VAL A 855 16.68 -5.69 52.89
CA VAL A 855 16.59 -5.21 54.28
C VAL A 855 17.14 -6.26 55.23
N ASP A 856 16.76 -7.53 55.03
CA ASP A 856 17.20 -8.63 55.89
C ASP A 856 18.73 -8.83 55.79
N MET A 857 19.35 -8.62 54.63
CA MET A 857 20.81 -8.66 54.45
C MET A 857 21.55 -7.60 55.29
N GLU A 858 21.02 -6.38 55.35
CA GLU A 858 21.59 -5.30 56.17
C GLU A 858 21.43 -5.58 57.68
N CYS A 859 20.42 -6.37 58.08
CA CYS A 859 20.24 -6.81 59.47
C CYS A 859 21.25 -7.90 59.88
N CYS A 860 21.71 -8.75 58.96
CA CYS A 860 22.50 -9.94 59.30
C CYS A 860 24.01 -9.68 59.49
N TYR A 861 24.58 -8.65 58.85
CA TYR A 861 26.04 -8.45 58.85
C TYR A 861 26.45 -7.01 59.17
N LEU A 862 27.18 -6.86 60.28
CA LEU A 862 27.84 -5.61 60.66
C LEU A 862 29.33 -5.71 60.33
N THR A 863 29.88 -4.67 59.71
CA THR A 863 31.29 -4.68 59.31
C THR A 863 32.21 -4.63 60.53
N VAL A 864 33.30 -5.39 60.51
CA VAL A 864 34.34 -5.34 61.57
C VAL A 864 34.91 -3.91 61.72
N GLU A 865 34.88 -3.14 60.65
CA GLU A 865 35.29 -1.74 60.64
C GLU A 865 34.38 -0.83 61.49
N PHE A 866 33.08 -1.11 61.58
CA PHE A 866 32.15 -0.40 62.46
C PHE A 866 32.60 -0.51 63.93
N PHE A 867 32.91 -1.73 64.38
CA PHE A 867 33.36 -1.98 65.76
C PHE A 867 34.76 -1.44 66.03
N ARG A 868 35.66 -1.40 65.03
CA ARG A 868 36.99 -0.77 65.16
C ARG A 868 36.95 0.75 65.29
N LYS A 869 35.93 1.40 64.72
CA LYS A 869 35.71 2.85 64.79
C LYS A 869 34.95 3.28 66.04
N LEU A 870 34.48 2.33 66.86
CA LEU A 870 33.94 2.67 68.17
C LEU A 870 35.05 3.32 68.99
N PRO A 871 34.81 4.50 69.57
CA PRO A 871 35.81 5.17 70.38
C PRO A 871 36.25 4.24 71.53
N GLN A 872 37.54 3.92 71.57
CA GLN A 872 38.15 3.25 72.71
C GLN A 872 38.22 4.28 73.84
N ASP A 873 37.57 4.02 74.97
CA ASP A 873 37.71 4.87 76.16
C ASP A 873 39.11 4.64 76.76
N VAL A 874 40.12 5.23 76.13
CA VAL A 874 41.47 5.32 76.65
C VAL A 874 41.67 6.75 77.15
N GLU A 875 41.73 6.84 78.48
CA GLU A 875 42.33 7.90 79.31
C GLU A 875 41.57 9.22 79.55
N LYS A 876 40.97 9.30 80.75
CA LYS A 876 41.39 10.33 81.72
C LYS A 876 41.65 9.66 83.08
N GLY A 877 42.88 9.77 83.59
CA GLY A 877 43.34 9.12 84.81
C GLY A 877 42.56 9.53 86.08
N GLY A 878 41.50 8.78 86.40
CA GLY A 878 40.78 8.83 87.65
C GLY A 878 40.99 7.56 88.47
N ASN A 879 41.02 7.72 89.80
CA ASN A 879 41.30 6.67 90.79
C ASN A 879 40.51 5.35 90.55
N PRO A 880 41.13 4.17 90.76
CA PRO A 880 40.52 2.85 90.54
C PRO A 880 39.44 2.46 91.56
N THR A 881 38.90 3.40 92.34
CA THR A 881 37.89 3.18 93.38
C THR A 881 36.51 3.72 93.06
N GLN A 882 36.26 4.28 91.86
CA GLN A 882 34.89 4.52 91.39
C GLN A 882 34.25 3.20 90.95
N SER A 883 33.09 2.89 91.53
CA SER A 883 32.51 1.55 91.49
C SER A 883 32.20 1.08 90.07
N ILE A 884 32.33 -0.24 89.85
CA ILE A 884 31.93 -0.94 88.62
C ILE A 884 30.46 -0.63 88.22
N PHE A 885 29.62 -0.15 89.15
CA PHE A 885 28.24 0.26 88.91
C PHE A 885 28.07 1.62 88.18
N ASP A 886 29.11 2.46 88.10
CA ASP A 886 29.05 3.77 87.41
C ASP A 886 29.35 3.68 85.89
N ARG A 887 29.66 2.48 85.36
CA ARG A 887 30.09 2.32 83.95
C ARG A 887 29.00 2.59 82.90
N TYR A 888 27.72 2.42 83.26
CA TYR A 888 26.57 2.72 82.40
C TYR A 888 25.96 4.10 82.72
N HIS A 889 26.80 5.11 82.91
CA HIS A 889 26.33 6.49 83.01
C HIS A 889 25.47 6.87 81.80
N GLU A 890 24.51 7.76 82.04
CA GLU A 890 23.56 8.22 81.03
C GLU A 890 24.26 8.77 79.77
N THR A 891 25.44 9.36 79.93
CA THR A 891 26.30 9.85 78.84
C THR A 891 26.83 8.73 77.95
N TYR A 892 27.20 7.58 78.50
CA TYR A 892 27.67 6.41 77.76
C TYR A 892 26.55 5.78 76.94
N LEU A 893 25.39 5.53 77.56
CA LEU A 893 24.21 4.98 76.88
C LEU A 893 23.70 5.90 75.76
N ARG A 894 23.73 7.22 75.99
CA ARG A 894 23.38 8.22 74.95
C ARG A 894 24.35 8.16 73.76
N ARG A 895 25.64 7.94 74.00
CA ARG A 895 26.65 7.78 72.94
C ARG A 895 26.42 6.53 72.10
N ILE A 896 26.02 5.42 72.72
CA ILE A 896 25.61 4.19 72.03
C ILE A 896 24.44 4.48 71.09
N GLY A 897 23.39 5.13 71.61
CA GLY A 897 22.21 5.52 70.82
C GLY A 897 22.57 6.37 69.60
N THR A 898 23.40 7.41 69.77
CA THR A 898 23.87 8.26 68.66
C THR A 898 24.67 7.48 67.63
N THR A 899 25.50 6.53 68.06
CA THR A 899 26.34 5.73 67.17
C THR A 899 25.51 4.75 66.34
N VAL A 900 24.55 4.07 66.99
CA VAL A 900 23.58 3.18 66.31
C VAL A 900 22.74 3.98 65.32
N LEU A 901 22.25 5.16 65.71
CA LEU A 901 21.47 6.03 64.83
C LEU A 901 22.27 6.46 63.60
N SER A 902 23.56 6.81 63.76
CA SER A 902 24.44 7.17 62.66
C SER A 902 24.61 6.01 61.66
N TYR A 903 24.80 4.79 62.16
CA TYR A 903 24.89 3.59 61.33
C TYR A 903 23.58 3.30 60.59
N VAL A 904 22.45 3.34 61.30
CA VAL A 904 21.11 3.15 60.70
C VAL A 904 20.85 4.18 59.60
N ASN A 905 21.22 5.44 59.80
CA ASN A 905 21.07 6.48 58.77
C ASN A 905 21.92 6.20 57.52
N MET A 906 23.13 5.65 57.67
CA MET A 906 23.97 5.22 56.54
C MET A 906 23.33 4.06 55.78
N VAL A 907 22.78 3.07 56.49
CA VAL A 907 22.06 1.94 55.87
C VAL A 907 20.79 2.41 55.17
N CYS A 908 20.01 3.31 55.78
CA CYS A 908 18.85 3.94 55.13
C CYS A 908 19.23 4.68 53.84
N ALA A 909 20.38 5.37 53.81
CA ALA A 909 20.88 6.01 52.60
C ALA A 909 21.23 4.98 51.50
N THR A 910 21.77 3.83 51.88
CA THR A 910 22.08 2.72 50.94
C THR A 910 20.80 2.09 50.41
N LEU A 911 19.86 1.73 51.29
CA LEU A 911 18.58 1.12 50.92
C LEU A 911 17.70 2.05 50.07
N ARG A 912 17.80 3.37 50.24
CA ARG A 912 17.15 4.37 49.37
C ARG A 912 17.53 4.19 47.90
N HIS A 913 18.71 3.64 47.60
CA HIS A 913 19.15 3.37 46.24
C HIS A 913 18.95 1.90 45.82
N SER A 914 19.15 0.95 46.72
CA SER A 914 19.07 -0.49 46.41
C SER A 914 17.63 -0.98 46.22
N ILE A 915 16.68 -0.52 47.03
CA ILE A 915 15.27 -0.93 46.95
C ILE A 915 14.64 -0.53 45.59
N PRO A 916 14.74 0.74 45.12
CA PRO A 916 14.24 1.11 43.79
C PRO A 916 14.83 0.27 42.65
N LYS A 917 16.13 -0.03 42.69
CA LYS A 917 16.77 -0.87 41.66
C LYS A 917 16.19 -2.27 41.61
N SER A 918 15.92 -2.86 42.78
CA SER A 918 15.26 -4.16 42.90
C SER A 918 13.84 -4.12 42.32
N ILE A 919 13.06 -3.11 42.66
CA ILE A 919 11.69 -2.92 42.14
C ILE A 919 11.68 -2.74 40.63
N VAL A 920 12.58 -1.91 40.09
CA VAL A 920 12.71 -1.70 38.65
C VAL A 920 13.09 -3.00 37.94
N TYR A 921 14.02 -3.77 38.51
CA TYR A 921 14.46 -5.02 37.92
C TYR A 921 13.35 -6.07 37.91
N CYS A 922 12.68 -6.30 39.05
CA CYS A 922 11.69 -7.37 39.20
C CYS A 922 10.30 -7.03 38.66
N GLN A 923 9.90 -5.75 38.62
CA GLN A 923 8.57 -5.34 38.14
C GLN A 923 8.64 -4.57 36.83
N VAL A 924 9.27 -3.39 36.82
CA VAL A 924 9.16 -2.45 35.68
C VAL A 924 9.78 -3.02 34.42
N ARG A 925 11.00 -3.55 34.54
CA ARG A 925 11.75 -4.14 33.42
C ARG A 925 11.13 -5.44 32.94
N GLU A 926 10.68 -6.29 33.86
CA GLU A 926 10.01 -7.55 33.50
C GLU A 926 8.64 -7.29 32.87
N ALA A 927 7.81 -6.40 33.42
CA ALA A 927 6.54 -5.99 32.82
C ALA A 927 6.73 -5.43 31.40
N LYS A 928 7.83 -4.72 31.12
CA LYS A 928 8.15 -4.25 29.78
C LYS A 928 8.50 -5.40 28.80
N ARG A 929 9.11 -6.46 29.32
CA ARG A 929 9.70 -7.55 28.52
C ARG A 929 8.71 -8.69 28.27
N SER A 930 8.00 -9.13 29.31
CA SER A 930 7.37 -10.46 29.39
C SER A 930 5.91 -10.43 29.85
N LEU A 931 5.20 -9.30 29.70
CA LEU A 931 3.83 -9.12 30.19
C LEU A 931 2.85 -10.20 29.73
N LEU A 932 2.93 -10.60 28.45
CA LEU A 932 2.05 -11.58 27.82
C LEU A 932 2.72 -12.91 27.46
N ASP A 933 3.96 -13.19 27.91
CA ASP A 933 4.70 -14.41 27.53
C ASP A 933 3.96 -15.70 27.91
N LEU A 934 3.31 -15.71 29.08
CA LEU A 934 2.47 -16.82 29.53
C LEU A 934 1.22 -16.97 28.66
N PHE A 935 0.58 -15.86 28.32
CA PHE A 935 -0.59 -15.84 27.43
C PHE A 935 -0.25 -16.37 26.04
N TYR A 936 0.91 -15.99 25.47
CA TYR A 936 1.39 -16.53 24.20
C TYR A 936 1.60 -18.05 24.27
N THR A 937 2.10 -18.56 25.40
CA THR A 937 2.30 -20.00 25.62
C THR A 937 0.97 -20.76 25.72
N GLU A 938 -0.07 -20.14 26.28
CA GLU A 938 -1.41 -20.72 26.37
C GLU A 938 -2.17 -20.65 25.05
N LEU A 939 -2.04 -19.53 24.32
CA LEU A 939 -2.61 -19.34 22.98
C LEU A 939 -2.18 -20.43 22.00
N GLY A 940 -0.91 -20.83 22.04
CA GLY A 940 -0.38 -21.90 21.19
C GLY A 940 -1.00 -23.28 21.43
N LYS A 941 -1.72 -23.47 22.54
CA LYS A 941 -2.40 -24.72 22.91
C LYS A 941 -3.90 -24.71 22.59
N LEU A 942 -4.45 -23.58 22.15
CA LEU A 942 -5.89 -23.43 21.93
C LEU A 942 -6.33 -24.02 20.59
N GLU A 943 -7.42 -24.78 20.62
CA GLU A 943 -8.10 -25.28 19.42
C GLU A 943 -8.86 -24.17 18.68
N GLN A 944 -9.11 -24.37 17.39
CA GLN A 944 -9.75 -23.40 16.49
C GLN A 944 -11.10 -22.85 17.02
N LYS A 945 -11.89 -23.68 17.72
CA LYS A 945 -13.19 -23.27 18.29
C LYS A 945 -13.01 -22.20 19.37
N ARG A 946 -11.97 -22.33 20.21
CA ARG A 946 -11.66 -21.36 21.26
C ARG A 946 -11.03 -20.09 20.68
N LEU A 947 -10.13 -20.21 19.69
CA LEU A 947 -9.59 -19.06 18.97
C LEU A 947 -10.70 -18.23 18.29
N SER A 948 -11.73 -18.90 17.76
CA SER A 948 -12.89 -18.23 17.16
C SER A 948 -13.76 -17.53 18.20
N ALA A 949 -13.88 -18.08 19.41
CA ALA A 949 -14.60 -17.44 20.51
C ALA A 949 -13.90 -16.16 21.01
N LEU A 950 -12.57 -16.10 20.95
CA LEU A 950 -11.79 -14.89 21.27
C LEU A 950 -12.02 -13.77 20.24
N LEU A 951 -12.18 -14.15 18.97
CA LEU A 951 -12.41 -13.26 17.83
C LEU A 951 -13.89 -13.14 17.45
N ASN A 952 -14.81 -13.32 18.41
CA ASN A 952 -16.24 -13.31 18.13
C ASN A 952 -16.71 -11.91 17.72
N GLU A 953 -16.92 -11.73 16.42
CA GLU A 953 -17.37 -10.50 15.79
C GLU A 953 -18.90 -10.51 15.58
N ASP A 954 -19.52 -9.33 15.56
CA ASP A 954 -20.93 -9.19 15.21
C ASP A 954 -21.20 -9.72 13.78
N PRO A 955 -22.11 -10.70 13.59
CA PRO A 955 -22.46 -11.23 12.27
C PRO A 955 -22.89 -10.15 11.27
N ALA A 956 -23.54 -9.07 11.72
CA ALA A 956 -23.94 -7.97 10.86
C ALA A 956 -22.73 -7.19 10.32
N VAL A 957 -21.66 -7.06 11.11
CA VAL A 957 -20.39 -6.43 10.68
C VAL A 957 -19.68 -7.31 9.67
N MET A 958 -19.68 -8.63 9.86
CA MET A 958 -19.10 -9.59 8.92
C MET A 958 -19.79 -9.57 7.56
N GLU A 959 -21.13 -9.59 7.55
CA GLU A 959 -21.93 -9.56 6.32
C GLU A 959 -21.73 -8.23 5.57
N ARG A 960 -21.77 -7.10 6.28
CA ARG A 960 -21.51 -5.78 5.72
C ARG A 960 -20.10 -5.67 5.13
N ARG A 961 -19.07 -6.19 5.82
CA ARG A 961 -17.69 -6.21 5.32
C ARG A 961 -17.58 -7.04 4.02
N SER A 962 -18.23 -8.20 3.97
CA SER A 962 -18.24 -9.05 2.77
C SER A 962 -18.90 -8.36 1.57
N ALA A 963 -20.04 -7.70 1.80
CA ALA A 963 -20.75 -6.96 0.77
C ALA A 963 -19.91 -5.79 0.22
N LEU A 964 -19.30 -5.00 1.09
CA LEU A 964 -18.42 -3.87 0.71
C LEU A 964 -17.17 -4.35 -0.04
N ALA A 965 -16.56 -5.47 0.39
CA ALA A 965 -15.38 -6.03 -0.27
C ALA A 965 -15.69 -6.48 -1.71
N LYS A 966 -16.82 -7.16 -1.94
CA LYS A 966 -17.27 -7.54 -3.28
C LYS A 966 -17.53 -6.32 -4.16
N ARG A 967 -18.14 -5.27 -3.60
CA ARG A 967 -18.37 -4.01 -4.31
C ARG A 967 -17.06 -3.32 -4.67
N LEU A 968 -16.08 -3.29 -3.75
CA LEU A 968 -14.76 -2.71 -4.01
C LEU A 968 -14.02 -3.45 -5.14
N GLU A 969 -14.11 -4.79 -5.17
CA GLU A 969 -13.51 -5.60 -6.23
C GLU A 969 -14.07 -5.25 -7.61
N LEU A 970 -15.39 -5.05 -7.73
CA LEU A 970 -16.02 -4.58 -8.97
C LEU A 970 -15.49 -3.23 -9.42
N TYR A 971 -15.45 -2.25 -8.52
CA TYR A 971 -15.00 -0.90 -8.88
C TYR A 971 -13.52 -0.90 -9.28
N ARG A 972 -12.68 -1.72 -8.66
CA ARG A 972 -11.28 -1.93 -9.08
C ARG A 972 -11.17 -2.62 -10.44
N SER A 973 -11.99 -3.63 -10.71
CA SER A 973 -12.05 -4.27 -12.02
C SER A 973 -12.51 -3.28 -13.10
N ALA A 974 -13.50 -2.43 -12.80
CA ALA A 974 -13.97 -1.39 -13.72
C ALA A 974 -12.90 -0.31 -13.96
N GLN A 975 -12.17 0.09 -12.92
CA GLN A 975 -11.02 1.00 -13.03
C GLN A 975 -9.94 0.43 -13.94
N ALA A 976 -9.54 -0.83 -13.73
CA ALA A 976 -8.54 -1.50 -14.55
C ALA A 976 -8.97 -1.58 -16.04
N GLU A 977 -10.22 -1.95 -16.31
CA GLU A 977 -10.75 -1.99 -17.67
C GLU A 977 -10.76 -0.59 -18.31
N ILE A 978 -11.17 0.46 -17.60
CA ILE A 978 -11.12 1.85 -18.12
C ILE A 978 -9.69 2.29 -18.40
N ASP A 979 -8.77 1.99 -17.49
CA ASP A 979 -7.37 2.32 -17.67
C ASP A 979 -6.81 1.62 -18.92
N THR A 980 -7.05 0.31 -19.10
CA THR A 980 -6.54 -0.42 -20.29
C THR A 980 -6.94 0.22 -21.63
N VAL A 981 -8.14 0.80 -21.70
CA VAL A 981 -8.62 1.50 -22.90
C VAL A 981 -8.09 2.94 -22.96
N ALA A 982 -7.90 3.60 -21.82
CA ALA A 982 -7.32 4.95 -21.74
C ALA A 982 -5.83 5.00 -22.14
N TRP A 983 -5.08 3.91 -21.95
CA TRP A 983 -3.66 3.78 -22.34
C TRP A 983 -3.43 3.44 -23.82
N SER A 984 -4.48 3.13 -24.60
CA SER A 984 -4.41 2.92 -26.06
C SER A 984 -4.30 4.24 -26.86
N LYS A 985 -3.80 5.31 -26.22
CA LYS A 985 -3.83 6.67 -26.75
C LYS A 985 -2.86 6.92 -27.88
#